data_AF-A0AAT9GDH3-F1
#
_entry.id   AF-A0AAT9GDH3-F1
#
_cell.length_a   1.000
_cell.length_b   1.000
_cell.length_c   1.000
_cell.angle_alpha   90.00
_cell.angle_beta   90.00
_cell.angle_gamma   90.00
#
_symmetry.space_group_name_H-M   'P 1'
#
loop_
_entity.id
_entity.type
_entity.pdbx_description
1 polymer ?
#
loop_
_entity_poly.entity_id
_entity_poly.type
_entity_poly.pdbx_seq_one_letter_code
_entity_poly.pdbx_strand_id
1 'polypeptide(L)'
;MTDSQLIIDLSYLLDEFIAKLFNIEKEIEELKKKHNDFAVIYKCKRLFVQRYALKKYTNVANIDITNKLSHFLTLPTTKKNFAEQVMHWFEDKENHKEEIELAAQYAVWRVKNKQSILFSIHKKIDHENLIPFSKKEVDKVEVLYSNEVKRRYGFDLTSKKVSLNKALDNAHYCIFCHKQSKDSCSKGLINNDNTFKQSPLKVELHGCPLEQKISEMNLVKSEGYSIASLAIVMIDNPLCAATGHRICNDCMNSCIYQKQEPVNVPAIETRILDDVLSLPYGFEIYSLLSRWNPLNFQRSLPRENTGKNVLVVGLGPAGFNLAHHLLNDGHNVITIDGLKIEPLIDNFQLIKDFKHEKLSERTAGGFGGVAEYGITSRWDKNYLKIIRLLLERREHFALYGGIRFGGTINVDDAFNSGFDHIALALGSGKPRMIKIKNILARGVRMASDFLMSLQLTGALKFDSIANLQVRMPIVVIGAGLTAIDTATEALAYYPIQVEKFLLRHEILVDKYGKDCVEKDWTEEEREIANEFISHAQLIREKQKLAKKENREIKILELMQSLGGVKVIYRKELKDSPSYRLNSEEVQNALSEGIYFIENLEPVEVVTDKYNHAESIKLIDTKSGEIKRIKARSIFIAAGTEPNTVIATEDEKHFKLSNGYFTQLNSLGKEIDPIFSPKMQNKDRILVYKQGNKTISFFGDLHPSYSGSVVKAMASAKNGYPIISQLLSGVNSFVSVIPVCDVVGQKKNAWSSVEDLANKELFNRIKEQFTAKVIKVQYLTDKVVEIVIKAPLAAKNFKPGQFFRLQNFETNGRKANNTNLAMEGIAVTGTEVDKKKGIISTIVLEIGGSTNLCRHLREGEQIILMGPTGRPTEVY
;
A
#
# COMPACT_ATOMS: atom_id res chain seq x y z
N MET A 1 -13.10 32.23 17.90
CA MET A 1 -12.23 31.65 16.85
C MET A 1 -12.79 30.30 16.48
N THR A 2 -12.86 29.95 15.20
CA THR A 2 -13.14 28.57 14.78
C THR A 2 -11.97 27.67 15.19
N ASP A 3 -12.21 26.40 15.50
CA ASP A 3 -11.15 25.43 15.84
C ASP A 3 -10.01 25.43 14.81
N SER A 4 -10.33 25.63 13.52
CA SER A 4 -9.33 25.70 12.44
C SER A 4 -8.35 26.86 12.58
N GLN A 5 -8.82 28.08 12.92
CA GLN A 5 -7.90 29.23 13.05
C GLN A 5 -6.96 29.03 14.24
N LEU A 6 -7.48 28.53 15.38
CA LEU A 6 -6.67 28.23 16.55
C LEU A 6 -5.61 27.16 16.25
N ILE A 7 -5.97 26.11 15.52
CA ILE A 7 -5.02 25.07 15.08
C ILE A 7 -3.91 25.68 14.22
N ILE A 8 -4.27 26.54 13.25
CA ILE A 8 -3.30 27.19 12.36
C ILE A 8 -2.34 28.08 13.17
N ASP A 9 -2.87 28.97 14.02
CA ASP A 9 -2.07 29.90 14.81
C ASP A 9 -1.10 29.18 15.75
N LEU A 10 -1.55 28.12 16.42
CA LEU A 10 -0.71 27.29 17.29
C LEU A 10 0.31 26.45 16.50
N SER A 11 -0.01 26.06 15.27
CA SER A 11 0.88 25.21 14.46
C SER A 11 2.19 25.90 14.11
N TYR A 12 2.20 27.21 13.89
CA TYR A 12 3.43 27.96 13.62
C TYR A 12 4.36 27.98 14.84
N LEU A 13 3.79 28.18 16.04
CA LEU A 13 4.54 28.15 17.29
C LEU A 13 5.11 26.74 17.55
N LEU A 14 4.36 25.70 17.21
CA LEU A 14 4.83 24.32 17.31
C LEU A 14 6.00 24.03 16.37
N ASP A 15 6.00 24.57 15.15
CA ASP A 15 7.11 24.40 14.19
C ASP A 15 8.42 24.96 14.78
N GLU A 16 8.38 26.20 15.27
CA GLU A 16 9.53 26.86 15.90
C GLU A 16 10.00 26.14 17.16
N PHE A 17 9.06 25.68 18.00
CA PHE A 17 9.38 24.91 19.20
C PHE A 17 10.08 23.59 18.86
N ILE A 18 9.57 22.82 17.91
CA ILE A 18 10.20 21.55 17.50
C ILE A 18 11.58 21.80 16.90
N ALA A 19 11.71 22.83 16.05
CA ALA A 19 12.99 23.19 15.45
C ALA A 19 14.06 23.44 16.52
N LYS A 20 13.71 24.18 17.57
CA LYS A 20 14.58 24.45 18.72
C LYS A 20 14.84 23.21 19.57
N LEU A 21 13.83 22.38 19.81
CA LEU A 21 13.95 21.16 20.61
C LEU A 21 14.95 20.17 20.01
N PHE A 22 14.97 20.05 18.68
CA PHE A 22 15.89 19.16 17.96
C PHE A 22 17.18 19.85 17.49
N ASN A 23 17.33 21.16 17.75
CA ASN A 23 18.47 21.98 17.31
C ASN A 23 18.68 21.89 15.78
N ILE A 24 17.61 22.18 15.03
CA ILE A 24 17.54 22.14 13.56
C ILE A 24 16.98 23.43 12.95
N GLU A 25 17.05 24.56 13.67
CA GLU A 25 16.51 25.84 13.22
C GLU A 25 17.08 26.27 11.86
N LYS A 26 18.36 26.01 11.63
CA LYS A 26 19.04 26.31 10.36
C LYS A 26 18.45 25.52 9.20
N GLU A 27 18.27 24.22 9.36
CA GLU A 27 17.73 23.32 8.33
C GLU A 27 16.28 23.68 7.99
N ILE A 28 15.49 24.07 9.00
CA ILE A 28 14.12 24.57 8.81
C ILE A 28 14.12 25.91 8.06
N GLU A 29 15.00 26.85 8.39
CA GLU A 29 15.11 28.12 7.69
C GLU A 29 15.54 27.92 6.22
N GLU A 30 16.48 27.01 5.96
CA GLU A 30 16.87 26.62 4.60
C GLU A 30 15.71 26.00 3.82
N LEU A 31 14.91 25.14 4.44
CA LEU A 31 13.72 24.56 3.83
C LEU A 31 12.67 25.64 3.52
N LYS A 32 12.41 26.54 4.47
CA LYS A 32 11.49 27.68 4.29
C LYS A 32 11.95 28.61 3.17
N LYS A 33 13.26 28.88 3.06
CA LYS A 33 13.84 29.64 1.94
C LYS A 33 13.59 28.96 0.59
N LYS A 34 13.81 27.65 0.49
CA LYS A 34 13.50 26.86 -0.73
C LYS A 34 12.02 26.94 -1.11
N HIS A 35 11.12 26.99 -0.14
CA HIS A 35 9.69 27.22 -0.41
C HIS A 35 9.42 28.63 -0.92
N ASN A 36 9.96 29.64 -0.23
CA ASN A 36 9.78 31.06 -0.58
C ASN A 36 10.31 31.41 -1.97
N ASP A 37 11.34 30.71 -2.45
CA ASP A 37 11.84 30.84 -3.82
C ASP A 37 10.76 30.58 -4.89
N PHE A 38 9.68 29.84 -4.56
CA PHE A 38 8.55 29.64 -5.44
C PHE A 38 7.36 30.56 -5.17
N ALA A 39 7.31 31.28 -4.04
CA ALA A 39 6.16 32.09 -3.66
C ALA A 39 5.84 33.16 -4.71
N VAL A 40 6.86 33.87 -5.20
CA VAL A 40 6.70 34.89 -6.27
C VAL A 40 6.23 34.26 -7.59
N ILE A 41 6.68 33.04 -7.90
CA ILE A 41 6.26 32.30 -9.09
C ILE A 41 4.77 32.01 -9.03
N TYR A 42 4.25 31.52 -7.90
CA TYR A 42 2.82 31.23 -7.76
C TYR A 42 1.96 32.49 -7.66
N LYS A 43 2.45 33.56 -7.01
CA LYS A 43 1.80 34.89 -7.02
C LYS A 43 1.63 35.38 -8.46
N CYS A 44 2.69 35.36 -9.26
CA CYS A 44 2.67 35.73 -10.68
C CYS A 44 1.75 34.82 -11.49
N LYS A 45 1.85 33.49 -11.33
CA LYS A 45 0.98 32.53 -12.00
C LYS A 45 -0.51 32.85 -11.78
N ARG A 46 -0.91 33.09 -10.53
CA ARG A 46 -2.31 33.30 -10.16
C ARG A 46 -2.83 34.67 -10.56
N LEU A 47 -2.11 35.73 -10.21
CA LEU A 47 -2.58 37.11 -10.41
C LEU A 47 -2.37 37.59 -11.84
N PHE A 48 -1.20 37.31 -12.42
CA PHE A 48 -0.84 37.77 -13.75
C PHE A 48 -1.25 36.78 -14.83
N VAL A 49 -0.68 35.56 -14.83
CA VAL A 49 -0.88 34.61 -15.95
C VAL A 49 -2.35 34.18 -16.07
N GLN A 50 -2.96 33.70 -14.99
CA GLN A 50 -4.31 33.16 -15.00
C GLN A 50 -5.41 34.23 -15.01
N ARG A 51 -5.30 35.24 -14.14
CA ARG A 51 -6.37 36.22 -13.93
C ARG A 51 -6.28 37.44 -14.85
N TYR A 52 -5.12 37.76 -15.40
CA TYR A 52 -4.93 38.90 -16.30
C TYR A 52 -4.65 38.44 -17.74
N ALA A 53 -3.52 37.77 -17.98
CA ALA A 53 -3.05 37.45 -19.33
C ALA A 53 -4.02 36.53 -20.09
N LEU A 54 -4.40 35.39 -19.52
CA LEU A 54 -5.30 34.41 -20.17
C LEU A 54 -6.75 34.88 -20.28
N LYS A 55 -7.17 35.87 -19.48
CA LYS A 55 -8.48 36.50 -19.63
C LYS A 55 -8.50 37.53 -20.76
N LYS A 56 -7.39 38.25 -20.93
CA LYS A 56 -7.28 39.33 -21.92
C LYS A 56 -6.93 38.83 -23.31
N TYR A 57 -6.09 37.81 -23.41
CA TYR A 57 -5.59 37.27 -24.67
C TYR A 57 -5.98 35.80 -24.83
N THR A 58 -6.68 35.47 -25.90
CA THR A 58 -7.12 34.10 -26.23
C THR A 58 -6.24 33.43 -27.28
N ASN A 59 -5.69 34.21 -28.21
CA ASN A 59 -4.74 33.73 -29.21
C ASN A 59 -3.70 34.82 -29.51
N VAL A 60 -2.44 34.41 -29.58
CA VAL A 60 -1.32 35.33 -29.78
C VAL A 60 -0.48 34.77 -30.93
N ALA A 61 -0.40 35.50 -32.04
CA ALA A 61 0.39 35.10 -33.19
C ALA A 61 1.90 35.12 -32.84
N ASN A 62 2.68 34.25 -33.48
CA ASN A 62 4.10 33.98 -33.18
C ASN A 62 5.06 35.18 -33.44
N ILE A 63 4.52 36.35 -33.75
CA ILE A 63 5.25 37.43 -34.42
C ILE A 63 5.86 38.36 -33.34
N ASP A 64 7.15 38.15 -33.09
CA ASP A 64 8.09 39.12 -32.51
C ASP A 64 8.00 39.48 -31.00
N ILE A 65 7.08 38.89 -30.25
CA ILE A 65 6.88 39.21 -28.82
C ILE A 65 8.13 38.95 -27.96
N THR A 66 8.87 37.88 -28.24
CA THR A 66 10.11 37.55 -27.52
C THR A 66 11.16 38.64 -27.71
N ASN A 67 11.31 39.18 -28.93
CA ASN A 67 12.28 40.23 -29.21
C ASN A 67 11.85 41.57 -28.58
N LYS A 68 10.55 41.92 -28.67
CA LYS A 68 10.02 43.12 -28.03
C LYS A 68 10.19 43.08 -26.51
N LEU A 69 9.82 41.96 -25.87
CA LEU A 69 10.00 41.79 -24.43
C LEU A 69 11.48 41.80 -24.02
N SER A 70 12.39 41.39 -24.92
CA SER A 70 13.83 41.39 -24.63
C SER A 70 14.42 42.79 -24.38
N HIS A 71 13.75 43.86 -24.82
CA HIS A 71 14.13 45.24 -24.52
C HIS A 71 13.92 45.61 -23.05
N PHE A 72 13.00 44.92 -22.36
CA PHE A 72 12.62 45.21 -20.97
C PHE A 72 13.07 44.11 -20.00
N LEU A 73 13.31 42.90 -20.48
CA LEU A 73 13.71 41.74 -19.68
C LEU A 73 14.66 40.85 -20.47
N THR A 74 15.85 40.59 -19.96
CA THR A 74 16.82 39.70 -20.62
C THR A 74 16.25 38.31 -20.83
N LEU A 75 16.16 37.84 -22.09
CA LEU A 75 15.68 36.51 -22.45
C LEU A 75 16.82 35.68 -23.09
N PRO A 76 16.92 34.36 -22.81
CA PRO A 76 16.04 33.56 -21.94
C PRO A 76 16.27 33.88 -20.46
N THR A 77 15.17 34.02 -19.71
CA THR A 77 15.20 34.31 -18.27
C THR A 77 14.78 33.10 -17.44
N THR A 78 15.10 33.11 -16.15
CA THR A 78 14.57 32.14 -15.19
C THR A 78 13.10 32.44 -14.88
N LYS A 79 12.36 31.43 -14.44
CA LYS A 79 10.94 31.59 -14.05
C LYS A 79 10.77 32.55 -12.88
N LYS A 80 11.74 32.56 -11.96
CA LYS A 80 11.78 33.44 -10.81
C LYS A 80 11.98 34.89 -11.23
N ASN A 81 13.02 35.18 -12.03
CA ASN A 81 13.29 36.52 -12.53
C ASN A 81 12.13 37.08 -13.36
N PHE A 82 11.52 36.26 -14.22
CA PHE A 82 10.30 36.67 -14.94
C PHE A 82 9.18 37.03 -13.96
N ALA A 83 8.92 36.18 -12.97
CA ALA A 83 7.86 36.40 -12.01
C ALA A 83 8.11 37.65 -11.16
N GLU A 84 9.33 37.86 -10.68
CA GLU A 84 9.73 39.05 -9.90
C GLU A 84 9.55 40.32 -10.72
N GLN A 85 10.11 40.36 -11.93
CA GLN A 85 10.03 41.54 -12.79
C GLN A 85 8.58 41.87 -13.18
N VAL A 86 7.81 40.85 -13.58
CA VAL A 86 6.42 41.05 -13.97
C VAL A 86 5.56 41.46 -12.79
N MET A 87 5.80 40.91 -11.60
CA MET A 87 5.06 41.33 -10.41
C MET A 87 5.41 42.76 -9.99
N HIS A 88 6.66 43.18 -10.14
CA HIS A 88 7.08 44.56 -9.93
C HIS A 88 6.34 45.52 -10.88
N TRP A 89 6.35 45.24 -12.19
CA TRP A 89 5.56 46.02 -13.16
C TRP A 89 4.06 46.01 -12.84
N PHE A 90 3.53 44.87 -12.41
CA PHE A 90 2.10 44.71 -12.14
C PHE A 90 1.62 45.42 -10.87
N GLU A 91 2.53 45.79 -9.96
CA GLU A 91 2.25 46.62 -8.79
C GLU A 91 2.13 48.10 -9.17
N ASP A 92 2.83 48.55 -10.22
CA ASP A 92 2.73 49.90 -10.80
C ASP A 92 2.28 49.87 -12.28
N LYS A 93 0.99 49.54 -12.47
CA LYS A 93 0.42 49.31 -13.81
C LYS A 93 0.33 50.57 -14.67
N GLU A 94 0.31 51.74 -14.06
CA GLU A 94 0.13 53.00 -14.78
C GLU A 94 1.41 53.36 -15.55
N ASN A 95 2.58 53.11 -14.94
CA ASN A 95 3.88 53.43 -15.54
C ASN A 95 4.44 52.30 -16.42
N HIS A 96 3.99 51.05 -16.25
CA HIS A 96 4.52 49.88 -16.95
C HIS A 96 3.52 49.20 -17.90
N LYS A 97 2.67 49.98 -18.56
CA LYS A 97 1.59 49.46 -19.39
C LYS A 97 2.12 48.61 -20.56
N GLU A 98 3.15 49.07 -21.25
CA GLU A 98 3.70 48.37 -22.43
C GLU A 98 4.33 47.03 -22.04
N GLU A 99 5.12 47.02 -20.97
CA GLU A 99 5.83 45.84 -20.44
C GLU A 99 4.83 44.78 -19.98
N ILE A 100 3.76 45.18 -19.29
CA ILE A 100 2.67 44.30 -18.86
C ILE A 100 1.97 43.64 -20.05
N GLU A 101 1.64 44.39 -21.11
CA GLU A 101 0.97 43.83 -22.29
C GLU A 101 1.87 42.82 -23.01
N LEU A 102 3.16 43.16 -23.21
CA LEU A 102 4.13 42.27 -23.83
C LEU A 102 4.36 41.00 -23.00
N ALA A 103 4.51 41.14 -21.68
CA ALA A 103 4.65 40.01 -20.78
C ALA A 103 3.39 39.13 -20.75
N ALA A 104 2.18 39.72 -20.88
CA ALA A 104 0.92 38.97 -20.91
C ALA A 104 0.80 38.14 -22.19
N GLN A 105 1.10 38.74 -23.35
CA GLN A 105 1.13 38.04 -24.63
C GLN A 105 2.17 36.91 -24.63
N TYR A 106 3.37 37.18 -24.10
CA TYR A 106 4.41 36.17 -23.92
C TYR A 106 3.94 35.03 -23.01
N ALA A 107 3.28 35.34 -21.89
CA ALA A 107 2.75 34.32 -20.98
C ALA A 107 1.71 33.42 -21.67
N VAL A 108 0.77 33.98 -22.44
CA VAL A 108 -0.21 33.19 -23.21
C VAL A 108 0.47 32.31 -24.25
N TRP A 109 1.49 32.82 -24.96
CA TRP A 109 2.28 32.03 -25.90
C TRP A 109 3.03 30.88 -25.22
N ARG A 110 3.64 31.14 -24.05
CA ARG A 110 4.34 30.12 -23.25
C ARG A 110 3.40 29.04 -22.74
N VAL A 111 2.20 29.41 -22.29
CA VAL A 111 1.17 28.44 -21.84
C VAL A 111 0.82 27.45 -22.94
N LYS A 112 0.77 27.89 -24.21
CA LYS A 112 0.47 27.02 -25.36
C LYS A 112 1.66 26.16 -25.80
N ASN A 113 2.89 26.70 -25.80
CA ASN A 113 4.02 26.10 -26.51
C ASN A 113 5.14 25.52 -25.61
N LYS A 114 5.30 26.00 -24.36
CA LYS A 114 6.41 25.58 -23.48
C LYS A 114 5.95 25.54 -22.02
N GLN A 115 5.49 24.36 -21.61
CA GLN A 115 5.01 24.14 -20.25
C GLN A 115 6.15 24.22 -19.24
N SER A 116 6.03 25.17 -18.33
CA SER A 116 6.85 25.32 -17.14
C SER A 116 5.91 25.66 -15.99
N ILE A 117 6.29 25.45 -14.74
CA ILE A 117 5.38 25.65 -13.60
C ILE A 117 4.65 27.01 -13.58
N LEU A 118 5.30 28.10 -13.99
CA LEU A 118 4.69 29.43 -14.08
C LEU A 118 3.61 29.52 -15.19
N PHE A 119 3.80 28.77 -16.27
CA PHE A 119 2.98 28.79 -17.48
C PHE A 119 2.17 27.50 -17.67
N SER A 120 2.15 26.59 -16.70
CA SER A 120 1.29 25.41 -16.71
C SER A 120 -0.07 25.79 -16.14
N ILE A 121 -1.15 25.42 -16.80
CA ILE A 121 -2.50 25.64 -16.29
C ILE A 121 -3.19 24.30 -16.10
N HIS A 122 -4.02 24.24 -15.06
CA HIS A 122 -4.88 23.10 -14.78
C HIS A 122 -5.88 22.95 -15.93
N LYS A 123 -5.98 21.73 -16.46
CA LYS A 123 -6.82 21.44 -17.63
C LYS A 123 -8.28 21.24 -17.22
N LYS A 124 -9.19 21.49 -18.17
CA LYS A 124 -10.57 21.01 -18.04
C LYS A 124 -10.56 19.49 -18.11
N ILE A 125 -11.43 18.86 -17.33
CA ILE A 125 -11.60 17.41 -17.36
C ILE A 125 -12.69 17.07 -18.38
N ASP A 126 -12.36 16.14 -19.27
CA ASP A 126 -13.32 15.40 -20.08
C ASP A 126 -13.55 14.04 -19.44
N HIS A 127 -14.71 13.84 -18.83
CA HIS A 127 -15.04 12.60 -18.12
C HIS A 127 -15.25 11.40 -19.06
N GLU A 128 -15.48 11.65 -20.35
CA GLU A 128 -15.55 10.59 -21.37
C GLU A 128 -14.14 10.20 -21.87
N ASN A 129 -13.12 11.03 -21.62
CA ASN A 129 -11.76 10.82 -22.10
C ASN A 129 -10.71 11.30 -21.08
N LEU A 130 -10.66 10.63 -19.92
CA LEU A 130 -9.73 10.95 -18.83
C LEU A 130 -8.26 10.70 -19.19
N ILE A 131 -7.98 9.75 -20.10
CA ILE A 131 -6.62 9.34 -20.47
C ILE A 131 -6.49 9.15 -21.98
N PRO A 132 -5.37 9.59 -22.58
CA PRO A 132 -5.13 9.35 -24.00
C PRO A 132 -4.71 7.90 -24.24
N PHE A 133 -5.26 7.29 -25.30
CA PHE A 133 -4.80 6.01 -25.83
C PHE A 133 -4.99 5.97 -27.35
N SER A 134 -4.30 5.04 -28.00
CA SER A 134 -4.42 4.73 -29.43
C SER A 134 -4.85 3.28 -29.62
N LYS A 135 -5.35 2.95 -30.80
CA LYS A 135 -5.84 1.62 -31.17
C LYS A 135 -4.99 1.03 -32.27
N LYS A 136 -4.69 -0.26 -32.19
CA LYS A 136 -4.05 -1.04 -33.26
C LYS A 136 -4.48 -2.49 -33.18
N GLU A 137 -4.24 -3.27 -34.23
CA GLU A 137 -4.47 -4.71 -34.21
C GLU A 137 -3.21 -5.46 -33.75
N VAL A 138 -3.37 -6.39 -32.79
CA VAL A 138 -2.34 -7.34 -32.35
C VAL A 138 -2.99 -8.71 -32.26
N ASP A 139 -2.42 -9.73 -32.91
CA ASP A 139 -2.96 -11.10 -32.92
C ASP A 139 -4.44 -11.18 -33.37
N LYS A 140 -4.84 -10.40 -34.39
CA LYS A 140 -6.23 -10.29 -34.89
C LYS A 140 -7.24 -9.73 -33.88
N VAL A 141 -6.77 -9.00 -32.87
CA VAL A 141 -7.62 -8.34 -31.87
C VAL A 141 -7.23 -6.87 -31.76
N GLU A 142 -8.21 -5.98 -31.69
CA GLU A 142 -7.99 -4.57 -31.41
C GLU A 142 -7.48 -4.41 -29.97
N VAL A 143 -6.35 -3.72 -29.80
CA VAL A 143 -5.76 -3.40 -28.51
C VAL A 143 -5.68 -1.88 -28.32
N LEU A 144 -5.92 -1.43 -27.09
CA LEU A 144 -5.60 -0.08 -26.66
C LEU A 144 -4.15 -0.02 -26.17
N TYR A 145 -3.42 1.02 -26.56
CA TYR A 145 -2.01 1.22 -26.19
C TYR A 145 -1.65 2.71 -26.08
N SER A 146 -0.49 3.02 -25.49
CA SER A 146 0.05 4.39 -25.43
C SER A 146 1.17 4.61 -26.46
N ASN A 147 1.20 5.80 -27.07
CA ASN A 147 2.35 6.24 -27.87
C ASN A 147 3.52 6.73 -26.99
N GLU A 148 3.23 7.14 -25.76
CA GLU A 148 4.24 7.46 -24.74
C GLU A 148 4.64 6.18 -24.02
N VAL A 149 5.94 5.86 -24.04
CA VAL A 149 6.46 4.59 -23.55
C VAL A 149 7.46 4.80 -22.41
N LYS A 150 7.28 4.04 -21.32
CA LYS A 150 8.21 3.89 -20.20
C LYS A 150 8.78 2.47 -20.21
N ARG A 151 10.11 2.36 -20.29
CA ARG A 151 10.81 1.06 -20.36
C ARG A 151 11.17 0.59 -18.95
N ARG A 152 10.18 0.12 -18.19
CA ARG A 152 10.43 -0.42 -16.85
C ARG A 152 11.28 -1.69 -16.93
N TYR A 153 12.31 -1.76 -16.09
CA TYR A 153 13.15 -2.94 -15.92
C TYR A 153 13.49 -3.10 -14.44
N GLY A 154 12.99 -4.18 -13.83
CA GLY A 154 13.13 -4.45 -12.39
C GLY A 154 11.99 -3.89 -11.50
N PHE A 155 12.27 -3.81 -10.21
CA PHE A 155 11.27 -3.61 -9.14
C PHE A 155 11.50 -2.39 -8.24
N ASP A 156 12.41 -1.50 -8.63
CA ASP A 156 12.53 -0.20 -7.97
C ASP A 156 11.30 0.69 -8.18
N LEU A 157 11.18 1.74 -7.36
CA LEU A 157 10.03 2.64 -7.36
C LEU A 157 9.78 3.24 -8.76
N THR A 158 8.60 2.98 -9.33
CA THR A 158 8.22 3.43 -10.68
C THR A 158 7.71 4.86 -10.71
N SER A 159 7.24 5.37 -9.57
CA SER A 159 6.89 6.77 -9.41
C SER A 159 8.12 7.62 -9.11
N LYS A 160 8.21 8.79 -9.75
CA LYS A 160 9.13 9.82 -9.28
C LYS A 160 8.62 10.34 -7.94
N LYS A 161 9.52 10.51 -6.96
CA LYS A 161 9.20 11.20 -5.70
C LYS A 161 8.54 12.55 -6.01
N VAL A 162 7.56 12.94 -5.19
CA VAL A 162 6.85 14.20 -5.40
C VAL A 162 7.83 15.36 -5.21
N SER A 163 8.10 16.09 -6.29
CA SER A 163 8.94 17.28 -6.22
C SER A 163 8.25 18.38 -5.39
N LEU A 164 9.03 19.18 -4.66
CA LEU A 164 8.53 20.34 -3.91
C LEU A 164 7.66 21.24 -4.79
N ASN A 165 8.11 21.48 -6.02
CA ASN A 165 7.42 22.30 -7.01
C ASN A 165 6.00 21.78 -7.31
N LYS A 166 5.86 20.49 -7.60
CA LYS A 166 4.55 19.87 -7.87
C LYS A 166 3.60 19.99 -6.67
N ALA A 167 4.11 19.77 -5.45
CA ALA A 167 3.32 19.90 -4.24
C ALA A 167 2.89 21.35 -4.00
N LEU A 168 3.80 22.32 -4.11
CA LEU A 168 3.48 23.73 -3.91
C LEU A 168 2.52 24.28 -4.99
N ASP A 169 2.63 23.84 -6.24
CA ASP A 169 1.66 24.22 -7.29
C ASP A 169 0.23 23.86 -6.89
N ASN A 170 0.06 22.66 -6.33
CA ASN A 170 -1.23 22.20 -5.84
C ASN A 170 -1.65 22.92 -4.54
N ALA A 171 -0.72 23.17 -3.62
CA ALA A 171 -1.00 23.87 -2.38
C ALA A 171 -1.49 25.31 -2.64
N HIS A 172 -0.85 26.05 -3.54
CA HIS A 172 -1.28 27.41 -3.93
C HIS A 172 -2.50 27.45 -4.86
N TYR A 173 -2.79 26.34 -5.57
CA TYR A 173 -4.01 26.18 -6.35
C TYR A 173 -5.25 25.92 -5.48
N CYS A 174 -5.06 25.33 -4.30
CA CYS A 174 -6.08 25.24 -3.26
C CYS A 174 -6.62 26.64 -2.91
N ILE A 175 -7.94 26.76 -2.75
CA ILE A 175 -8.57 28.04 -2.34
C ILE A 175 -8.79 28.16 -0.84
N PHE A 176 -8.34 27.14 -0.09
CA PHE A 176 -8.47 27.03 1.35
C PHE A 176 -9.92 27.13 1.85
N CYS A 177 -10.74 26.12 1.50
CA CYS A 177 -12.19 26.11 1.69
C CYS A 177 -12.66 26.23 3.15
N HIS A 178 -11.81 25.98 4.15
CA HIS A 178 -12.18 26.10 5.57
C HIS A 178 -12.55 27.52 5.95
N LYS A 179 -11.97 28.51 5.26
CA LYS A 179 -12.32 29.93 5.42
C LYS A 179 -13.79 30.22 5.08
N GLN A 180 -14.45 29.31 4.36
CA GLN A 180 -15.85 29.39 3.98
C GLN A 180 -16.70 28.27 4.60
N SER A 181 -16.13 27.45 5.49
CA SER A 181 -16.78 26.25 6.06
C SER A 181 -17.33 25.28 4.99
N LYS A 182 -16.60 25.13 3.87
CA LYS A 182 -17.01 24.32 2.70
C LYS A 182 -15.93 23.32 2.26
N ASP A 183 -15.28 22.66 3.20
CA ASP A 183 -14.19 21.70 2.96
C ASP A 183 -14.66 20.37 2.38
N SER A 184 -15.14 20.41 1.14
CA SER A 184 -15.62 19.23 0.41
C SER A 184 -14.58 18.12 0.24
N CYS A 185 -13.29 18.47 0.10
CA CYS A 185 -12.21 17.49 0.07
C CYS A 185 -12.06 16.70 1.39
N SER A 186 -12.48 17.28 2.53
CA SER A 186 -12.52 16.62 3.83
C SER A 186 -13.88 16.00 4.10
N LYS A 187 -14.96 16.78 4.04
CA LYS A 187 -16.32 16.40 4.48
C LYS A 187 -17.20 15.78 3.39
N GLY A 188 -16.80 15.87 2.13
CA GLY A 188 -17.59 15.43 0.98
C GLY A 188 -18.48 16.52 0.38
N LEU A 189 -19.08 16.21 -0.76
CA LEU A 189 -20.05 17.07 -1.43
C LEU A 189 -21.46 16.53 -1.17
N ILE A 190 -22.32 17.36 -0.57
CA ILE A 190 -23.65 16.96 -0.11
C ILE A 190 -24.72 17.69 -0.94
N ASN A 191 -25.82 17.00 -1.25
CA ASN A 191 -27.04 17.52 -1.85
C ASN A 191 -27.90 18.27 -0.81
N ASN A 192 -28.96 18.95 -1.27
CA ASN A 192 -29.89 19.64 -0.36
C ASN A 192 -30.69 18.68 0.54
N ASP A 193 -30.81 17.40 0.15
CA ASP A 193 -31.47 16.33 0.90
C ASP A 193 -30.53 15.61 1.89
N ASN A 194 -29.34 16.16 2.15
CA ASN A 194 -28.29 15.59 2.99
C ASN A 194 -27.67 14.27 2.48
N THR A 195 -27.88 13.89 1.22
CA THR A 195 -27.19 12.75 0.58
C THR A 195 -25.86 13.18 -0.06
N PHE A 196 -24.92 12.25 -0.24
CA PHE A 196 -23.68 12.55 -0.96
C PHE A 196 -23.96 12.68 -2.47
N LYS A 197 -23.33 13.69 -3.10
CA LYS A 197 -23.36 13.87 -4.55
C LYS A 197 -22.64 12.72 -5.25
N GLN A 198 -23.08 12.41 -6.46
CA GLN A 198 -22.37 11.51 -7.37
C GLN A 198 -21.62 12.30 -8.44
N SER A 199 -20.40 11.85 -8.77
CA SER A 199 -19.63 12.37 -9.90
C SER A 199 -20.24 11.93 -11.25
N PRO A 200 -19.82 12.55 -12.37
CA PRO A 200 -20.19 12.06 -13.71
C PRO A 200 -19.83 10.59 -13.97
N LEU A 201 -18.82 10.07 -13.26
CA LEU A 201 -18.39 8.66 -13.33
C LEU A 201 -19.18 7.73 -12.38
N LYS A 202 -20.28 8.22 -11.78
CA LYS A 202 -21.17 7.50 -10.84
C LYS A 202 -20.47 7.06 -9.55
N VAL A 203 -19.55 7.89 -9.04
CA VAL A 203 -18.84 7.68 -7.78
C VAL A 203 -19.36 8.66 -6.73
N GLU A 204 -19.72 8.17 -5.54
CA GLU A 204 -20.14 9.03 -4.42
C GLU A 204 -18.97 9.87 -3.88
N LEU A 205 -19.24 11.15 -3.62
CA LEU A 205 -18.23 12.15 -3.28
C LEU A 205 -18.15 12.39 -1.76
N HIS A 206 -17.60 11.42 -1.04
CA HIS A 206 -17.52 11.44 0.43
C HIS A 206 -16.44 12.35 1.03
N GLY A 207 -15.48 12.83 0.24
CA GLY A 207 -14.25 13.44 0.74
C GLY A 207 -13.33 12.43 1.42
N CYS A 208 -12.29 12.92 2.09
CA CYS A 208 -11.32 12.09 2.81
C CYS A 208 -12.01 11.25 3.90
N PRO A 209 -11.96 9.90 3.86
CA PRO A 209 -12.58 9.06 4.88
C PRO A 209 -12.08 9.32 6.30
N LEU A 210 -10.81 9.72 6.44
CA LEU A 210 -10.22 10.12 7.73
C LEU A 210 -10.66 11.52 8.19
N GLU A 211 -11.38 12.28 7.37
CA GLU A 211 -11.81 13.66 7.66
C GLU A 211 -10.66 14.64 7.91
N GLN A 212 -9.48 14.38 7.32
CA GLN A 212 -8.30 15.22 7.50
C GLN A 212 -8.59 16.71 7.30
N LYS A 213 -7.91 17.55 8.09
CA LYS A 213 -7.83 19.01 7.95
C LYS A 213 -7.00 19.45 6.74
N ILE A 214 -7.45 19.02 5.55
CA ILE A 214 -6.76 19.19 4.26
C ILE A 214 -6.57 20.67 3.93
N SER A 215 -7.58 21.48 4.20
CA SER A 215 -7.52 22.87 3.79
C SER A 215 -6.54 23.66 4.65
N GLU A 216 -6.44 23.32 5.93
CA GLU A 216 -5.52 23.90 6.90
C GLU A 216 -4.08 23.44 6.62
N MET A 217 -3.85 22.12 6.44
CA MET A 217 -2.51 21.61 6.13
C MET A 217 -1.97 22.17 4.80
N ASN A 218 -2.83 22.36 3.79
CA ASN A 218 -2.42 22.93 2.50
C ASN A 218 -2.06 24.42 2.62
N LEU A 219 -2.77 25.18 3.46
CA LEU A 219 -2.47 26.59 3.72
C LEU A 219 -1.08 26.71 4.35
N VAL A 220 -0.88 26.02 5.47
CA VAL A 220 0.37 26.04 6.23
C VAL A 220 1.55 25.52 5.38
N LYS A 221 1.31 24.51 4.52
CA LYS A 221 2.31 24.03 3.56
C LYS A 221 2.69 25.08 2.53
N SER A 222 1.70 25.83 2.02
CA SER A 222 1.93 26.90 1.04
C SER A 222 2.75 28.07 1.60
N GLU A 223 2.85 28.18 2.93
CA GLU A 223 3.59 29.23 3.64
C GLU A 223 4.98 28.79 4.12
N GLY A 224 5.36 27.53 3.91
CA GLY A 224 6.72 27.04 4.20
C GLY A 224 6.90 26.22 5.47
N TYR A 225 5.84 26.02 6.26
CA TYR A 225 5.93 25.40 7.59
C TYR A 225 5.68 23.89 7.53
N SER A 226 6.74 23.11 7.29
CA SER A 226 6.61 21.67 7.01
C SER A 226 6.29 20.83 8.25
N ILE A 227 6.86 21.14 9.42
CA ILE A 227 6.53 20.41 10.66
C ILE A 227 5.12 20.77 11.12
N ALA A 228 4.74 22.05 11.06
CA ALA A 228 3.37 22.48 11.36
C ALA A 228 2.35 21.75 10.47
N SER A 229 2.62 21.68 9.17
CA SER A 229 1.75 20.99 8.21
C SER A 229 1.60 19.51 8.56
N LEU A 230 2.69 18.84 8.94
CA LEU A 230 2.66 17.43 9.38
C LEU A 230 1.84 17.28 10.67
N ALA A 231 2.04 18.15 11.66
CA ALA A 231 1.28 18.12 12.90
C ALA A 231 -0.23 18.27 12.65
N ILE A 232 -0.64 19.09 11.67
CA ILE A 232 -2.06 19.22 11.26
C ILE A 232 -2.57 17.93 10.60
N VAL A 233 -1.80 17.31 9.69
CA VAL A 233 -2.16 16.00 9.07
C VAL A 233 -2.42 14.96 10.18
N MET A 234 -1.55 14.93 11.18
CA MET A 234 -1.53 13.93 12.23
C MET A 234 -2.64 14.07 13.27
N ILE A 235 -3.43 15.16 13.25
CA ILE A 235 -4.64 15.27 14.07
C ILE A 235 -5.61 14.13 13.70
N ASP A 236 -5.76 13.87 12.40
CA ASP A 236 -6.70 12.88 11.87
C ASP A 236 -6.02 11.62 11.35
N ASN A 237 -4.74 11.71 10.96
CA ASN A 237 -3.97 10.63 10.36
C ASN A 237 -2.55 10.53 10.93
N PRO A 238 -2.40 10.04 12.18
CA PRO A 238 -1.08 9.94 12.82
C PRO A 238 -0.15 8.97 12.09
N LEU A 239 -0.67 8.04 11.30
CA LEU A 239 0.09 7.10 10.47
C LEU A 239 0.05 7.47 8.98
N CYS A 240 0.15 8.76 8.65
CA CYS A 240 0.11 9.28 7.27
C CYS A 240 1.15 8.71 6.31
N ALA A 241 2.18 8.05 6.82
CA ALA A 241 3.07 7.21 6.01
C ALA A 241 2.32 6.15 5.18
N ALA A 242 1.13 5.70 5.62
CA ALA A 242 0.30 4.73 4.89
C ALA A 242 -0.57 5.34 3.77
N THR A 243 -0.66 6.65 3.65
CA THR A 243 -1.56 7.35 2.71
C THR A 243 -0.77 8.24 1.74
N GLY A 244 -1.47 9.03 0.95
CA GLY A 244 -0.85 10.00 0.04
C GLY A 244 -0.71 9.51 -1.40
N HIS A 245 0.31 10.02 -2.08
CA HIS A 245 0.48 9.91 -3.53
C HIS A 245 0.46 8.47 -4.03
N ARG A 246 -0.39 8.22 -5.03
CA ARG A 246 -0.66 6.90 -5.63
C ARG A 246 -1.29 5.88 -4.67
N ILE A 247 -1.82 6.30 -3.51
CA ILE A 247 -2.58 5.41 -2.61
C ILE A 247 -4.02 5.87 -2.43
N CYS A 248 -4.23 7.18 -2.25
CA CYS A 248 -5.53 7.75 -1.92
C CYS A 248 -6.02 8.70 -3.01
N ASN A 249 -7.32 8.72 -3.31
CA ASN A 249 -7.92 9.63 -4.31
C ASN A 249 -9.28 10.24 -3.90
N ASP A 250 -9.92 9.79 -2.81
CA ASP A 250 -11.27 10.24 -2.41
C ASP A 250 -11.38 11.76 -2.19
N CYS A 251 -10.33 12.37 -1.63
CA CYS A 251 -10.25 13.82 -1.41
C CYS A 251 -10.18 14.62 -2.73
N MET A 252 -9.49 14.09 -3.74
CA MET A 252 -9.40 14.70 -5.08
C MET A 252 -10.76 14.64 -5.79
N ASN A 253 -11.42 13.48 -5.75
CA ASN A 253 -12.73 13.27 -6.36
C ASN A 253 -13.78 14.25 -5.80
N SER A 254 -13.68 14.60 -4.52
CA SER A 254 -14.64 15.48 -3.84
C SER A 254 -14.20 16.95 -3.81
N CYS A 255 -13.10 17.31 -4.45
CA CYS A 255 -12.65 18.70 -4.55
C CYS A 255 -13.72 19.56 -5.24
N ILE A 256 -13.89 20.82 -4.85
CA ILE A 256 -14.86 21.72 -5.52
C ILE A 256 -14.64 21.86 -7.04
N TYR A 257 -13.43 21.57 -7.52
CA TYR A 257 -13.07 21.57 -8.93
C TYR A 257 -13.59 20.31 -9.63
N GLN A 258 -14.87 20.30 -9.97
CA GLN A 258 -15.55 19.15 -10.60
C GLN A 258 -15.47 19.13 -12.15
N LYS A 259 -15.10 20.27 -12.76
CA LYS A 259 -15.01 20.45 -14.23
C LYS A 259 -13.58 20.72 -14.73
N GLN A 260 -12.61 20.68 -13.83
CA GLN A 260 -11.19 20.91 -14.11
C GLN A 260 -10.36 20.06 -13.15
N GLU A 261 -9.06 19.90 -13.43
CA GLU A 261 -8.16 19.11 -12.60
C GLU A 261 -8.29 19.49 -11.10
N PRO A 262 -8.58 18.52 -10.21
CA PRO A 262 -8.69 18.79 -8.78
C PRO A 262 -7.32 19.07 -8.18
N VAL A 263 -7.31 19.65 -6.98
CA VAL A 263 -6.07 19.78 -6.19
C VAL A 263 -5.55 18.37 -5.87
N ASN A 264 -4.30 18.07 -6.23
CA ASN A 264 -3.65 16.81 -5.89
C ASN A 264 -3.20 16.80 -4.42
N VAL A 265 -4.17 16.67 -3.52
CA VAL A 265 -3.98 16.58 -2.07
C VAL A 265 -3.03 15.44 -1.66
N PRO A 266 -3.14 14.22 -2.22
CA PRO A 266 -2.23 13.13 -1.86
C PRO A 266 -0.76 13.44 -2.16
N ALA A 267 -0.45 14.17 -3.23
CA ALA A 267 0.90 14.63 -3.52
C ALA A 267 1.41 15.66 -2.50
N ILE A 268 0.52 16.54 -2.01
CA ILE A 268 0.87 17.50 -0.95
C ILE A 268 1.15 16.76 0.36
N GLU A 269 0.29 15.82 0.77
CA GLU A 269 0.46 15.01 1.99
C GLU A 269 1.79 14.24 1.99
N THR A 270 2.07 13.48 0.93
CA THR A 270 3.35 12.76 0.79
C THR A 270 4.54 13.70 0.85
N ARG A 271 4.46 14.87 0.21
CA ARG A 271 5.57 15.83 0.24
C ARG A 271 5.78 16.44 1.62
N ILE A 272 4.72 16.71 2.38
CA ILE A 272 4.81 17.17 3.77
C ILE A 272 5.62 16.16 4.60
N LEU A 273 5.26 14.88 4.52
CA LEU A 273 5.98 13.83 5.24
C LEU A 273 7.44 13.71 4.78
N ASP A 274 7.69 13.67 3.47
CA ASP A 274 9.03 13.56 2.91
C ASP A 274 9.94 14.74 3.31
N ASP A 275 9.39 15.95 3.38
CA ASP A 275 10.13 17.13 3.84
C ASP A 275 10.59 16.99 5.28
N VAL A 276 9.70 16.53 6.17
CA VAL A 276 10.06 16.30 7.58
C VAL A 276 11.04 15.14 7.72
N LEU A 277 10.82 14.02 7.04
CA LEU A 277 11.73 12.86 7.07
C LEU A 277 13.14 13.18 6.53
N SER A 278 13.26 14.21 5.69
CA SER A 278 14.55 14.66 5.13
C SER A 278 15.32 15.60 6.08
N LEU A 279 14.71 16.08 7.16
CA LEU A 279 15.40 16.85 8.19
C LEU A 279 16.22 15.93 9.10
N PRO A 280 17.28 16.43 9.74
CA PRO A 280 17.92 15.73 10.83
C PRO A 280 16.88 15.42 11.92
N TYR A 281 16.88 14.17 12.38
CA TYR A 281 15.90 13.61 13.31
C TYR A 281 14.45 13.62 12.82
N GLY A 282 14.23 13.72 11.50
CA GLY A 282 12.89 13.77 10.90
C GLY A 282 11.97 12.62 11.31
N PHE A 283 12.49 11.39 11.38
CA PHE A 283 11.74 10.26 11.91
C PHE A 283 11.39 10.44 13.40
N GLU A 284 12.31 10.97 14.20
CA GLU A 284 12.08 11.17 15.65
C GLU A 284 11.08 12.30 15.91
N ILE A 285 11.07 13.35 15.07
CA ILE A 285 10.02 14.38 15.07
C ILE A 285 8.67 13.74 14.76
N TYR A 286 8.59 12.91 13.73
CA TYR A 286 7.35 12.19 13.40
C TYR A 286 6.91 11.24 14.53
N SER A 287 7.84 10.49 15.11
CA SER A 287 7.63 9.61 16.25
C SER A 287 7.14 10.35 17.49
N LEU A 288 7.72 11.51 17.78
CA LEU A 288 7.27 12.40 18.85
C LEU A 288 5.84 12.86 18.58
N LEU A 289 5.57 13.43 17.42
CA LEU A 289 4.24 13.96 17.06
C LEU A 289 3.15 12.88 17.07
N SER A 290 3.50 11.62 16.83
CA SER A 290 2.52 10.51 16.88
C SER A 290 2.01 10.23 18.30
N ARG A 291 2.81 10.58 19.31
CA ARG A 291 2.49 10.39 20.73
C ARG A 291 2.05 11.70 21.37
N TRP A 292 2.72 12.80 21.04
CA TRP A 292 2.47 14.14 21.54
C TRP A 292 2.16 15.10 20.40
N ASN A 293 0.89 15.48 20.25
CA ASN A 293 0.48 16.49 19.28
C ASN A 293 -0.44 17.52 19.95
N PRO A 294 0.06 18.72 20.30
CA PRO A 294 -0.74 19.72 21.00
C PRO A 294 -1.87 20.31 20.15
N LEU A 295 -1.88 20.08 18.82
CA LEU A 295 -2.97 20.49 17.94
C LEU A 295 -4.16 19.51 17.98
N ASN A 296 -3.98 18.32 18.56
CA ASN A 296 -5.07 17.39 18.83
C ASN A 296 -5.63 17.62 20.24
N PHE A 297 -6.56 18.57 20.36
CA PHE A 297 -7.13 18.97 21.65
C PHE A 297 -7.88 17.85 22.38
N GLN A 298 -8.34 16.82 21.67
CA GLN A 298 -9.05 15.68 22.29
C GLN A 298 -8.09 14.66 22.92
N ARG A 299 -6.86 14.57 22.40
CA ARG A 299 -5.84 13.59 22.81
C ARG A 299 -4.45 14.08 22.45
N SER A 300 -3.97 15.08 23.19
CA SER A 300 -2.67 15.72 22.96
C SER A 300 -1.50 14.87 23.44
N LEU A 301 -1.72 14.02 24.43
CA LEU A 301 -0.79 13.05 24.99
C LEU A 301 -1.43 11.65 25.03
N PRO A 302 -0.62 10.57 25.09
CA PRO A 302 -1.14 9.25 25.38
C PRO A 302 -1.78 9.24 26.78
N ARG A 303 -2.88 8.51 26.93
CA ARG A 303 -3.54 8.31 28.24
C ARG A 303 -2.72 7.37 29.13
N GLU A 304 -3.01 7.42 30.43
CA GLU A 304 -2.44 6.50 31.40
C GLU A 304 -2.78 5.04 31.08
N ASN A 305 -1.91 4.13 31.52
CA ASN A 305 -2.11 2.70 31.32
C ASN A 305 -3.42 2.25 31.97
N THR A 306 -4.22 1.52 31.21
CA THR A 306 -5.54 1.01 31.62
C THR A 306 -5.48 -0.41 32.19
N GLY A 307 -4.35 -1.11 32.03
CA GLY A 307 -4.20 -2.54 32.34
C GLY A 307 -5.01 -3.47 31.43
N LYS A 308 -5.67 -2.95 30.39
CA LYS A 308 -6.50 -3.73 29.46
C LYS A 308 -5.71 -4.24 28.28
N ASN A 309 -5.95 -5.50 27.90
CA ASN A 309 -5.21 -6.21 26.87
C ASN A 309 -6.08 -6.43 25.63
N VAL A 310 -5.61 -5.94 24.49
CA VAL A 310 -6.32 -6.08 23.20
C VAL A 310 -5.51 -6.93 22.23
N LEU A 311 -6.15 -7.97 21.67
CA LEU A 311 -5.62 -8.73 20.56
C LEU A 311 -6.09 -8.12 19.24
N VAL A 312 -5.18 -7.60 18.42
CA VAL A 312 -5.51 -7.15 17.05
C VAL A 312 -5.07 -8.22 16.05
N VAL A 313 -6.01 -8.67 15.22
CA VAL A 313 -5.82 -9.78 14.29
C VAL A 313 -5.76 -9.26 12.86
N GLY A 314 -4.57 -9.33 12.25
CA GLY A 314 -4.28 -8.82 10.91
C GLY A 314 -3.62 -7.44 10.96
N LEU A 315 -2.53 -7.29 10.20
CA LEU A 315 -1.68 -6.08 10.22
C LEU A 315 -1.66 -5.36 8.89
N GLY A 316 -2.82 -5.35 8.24
CA GLY A 316 -3.14 -4.38 7.20
C GLY A 316 -3.40 -2.98 7.79
N PRO A 317 -3.82 -2.02 6.93
CA PRO A 317 -4.03 -0.63 7.34
C PRO A 317 -5.01 -0.39 8.48
N ALA A 318 -6.06 -1.21 8.57
CA ALA A 318 -6.98 -1.15 9.70
C ALA A 318 -6.29 -1.56 11.02
N GLY A 319 -5.56 -2.68 11.01
CA GLY A 319 -4.95 -3.26 12.21
C GLY A 319 -3.84 -2.41 12.80
N PHE A 320 -2.88 -1.96 11.99
CA PHE A 320 -1.79 -1.12 12.49
C PHE A 320 -2.28 0.27 12.93
N ASN A 321 -3.31 0.81 12.29
CA ASN A 321 -3.89 2.10 12.68
C ASN A 321 -4.67 1.97 13.98
N LEU A 322 -5.44 0.88 14.14
CA LEU A 322 -6.13 0.58 15.38
C LEU A 322 -5.16 0.41 16.55
N ALA A 323 -4.07 -0.32 16.35
CA ALA A 323 -3.03 -0.50 17.35
C ALA A 323 -2.48 0.85 17.84
N HIS A 324 -2.15 1.75 16.92
CA HIS A 324 -1.72 3.11 17.28
C HIS A 324 -2.74 3.84 18.17
N HIS A 325 -4.02 3.83 17.77
CA HIS A 325 -5.06 4.50 18.52
C HIS A 325 -5.26 3.92 19.92
N LEU A 326 -5.28 2.59 20.06
CA LEU A 326 -5.47 1.90 21.34
C LEU A 326 -4.27 2.09 22.28
N LEU A 327 -3.04 2.10 21.74
CA LEU A 327 -1.84 2.42 22.51
C LEU A 327 -1.87 3.87 23.05
N ASN A 328 -2.38 4.82 22.26
CA ASN A 328 -2.57 6.20 22.72
C ASN A 328 -3.71 6.34 23.75
N ASP A 329 -4.63 5.37 23.81
CA ASP A 329 -5.68 5.31 24.84
C ASP A 329 -5.25 4.50 26.08
N GLY A 330 -3.97 4.08 26.14
CA GLY A 330 -3.38 3.45 27.32
C GLY A 330 -3.61 1.94 27.43
N HIS A 331 -3.99 1.26 26.34
CA HIS A 331 -4.17 -0.19 26.33
C HIS A 331 -2.89 -0.93 25.96
N ASN A 332 -2.71 -2.14 26.49
CA ASN A 332 -1.72 -3.08 25.97
C ASN A 332 -2.24 -3.67 24.66
N VAL A 333 -1.41 -3.67 23.62
CA VAL A 333 -1.80 -4.15 22.29
C VAL A 333 -0.85 -5.23 21.81
N ILE A 334 -1.39 -6.44 21.65
CA ILE A 334 -0.68 -7.56 21.03
C ILE A 334 -1.31 -7.82 19.68
N THR A 335 -0.47 -7.96 18.66
CA THR A 335 -0.93 -8.10 17.29
C THR A 335 -0.42 -9.39 16.66
N ILE A 336 -1.28 -10.01 15.85
CA ILE A 336 -0.96 -11.26 15.15
C ILE A 336 -1.29 -11.15 13.66
N ASP A 337 -0.52 -11.83 12.82
CA ASP A 337 -0.84 -12.02 11.40
C ASP A 337 -0.49 -13.44 10.97
N GLY A 338 -1.28 -14.01 10.04
CA GLY A 338 -1.00 -15.33 9.47
C GLY A 338 0.18 -15.31 8.47
N LEU A 339 0.57 -14.14 7.97
CA LEU A 339 1.76 -13.99 7.14
C LEU A 339 3.03 -14.02 7.97
N LYS A 340 4.13 -14.48 7.37
CA LYS A 340 5.47 -14.31 7.95
C LYS A 340 5.75 -12.81 8.05
N ILE A 341 6.07 -12.34 9.26
CA ILE A 341 6.53 -10.98 9.50
C ILE A 341 7.99 -11.06 9.89
N GLU A 342 8.86 -10.45 9.07
CA GLU A 342 10.30 -10.45 9.32
C GLU A 342 10.61 -9.62 10.57
N PRO A 343 11.55 -10.05 11.43
CA PRO A 343 12.01 -9.23 12.54
C PRO A 343 12.65 -7.94 12.02
N LEU A 344 12.45 -6.83 12.73
CA LEU A 344 13.16 -5.59 12.44
C LEU A 344 14.65 -5.76 12.81
N ILE A 345 15.53 -5.36 11.90
CA ILE A 345 16.96 -5.20 12.16
C ILE A 345 17.19 -3.74 12.62
N ASP A 346 16.62 -3.37 13.77
CA ASP A 346 16.89 -2.09 14.42
C ASP A 346 17.10 -2.34 15.91
N ASN A 347 18.14 -1.74 16.48
CA ASN A 347 18.39 -1.74 17.91
C ASN A 347 17.58 -0.64 18.63
N PHE A 348 16.62 -0.04 17.93
CA PHE A 348 15.80 1.10 18.36
C PHE A 348 16.63 2.28 18.82
N GLN A 349 17.78 2.48 18.16
CA GLN A 349 18.62 3.65 18.38
C GLN A 349 18.00 4.89 17.74
N LEU A 350 18.40 6.04 18.24
CA LEU A 350 17.97 7.34 17.73
C LEU A 350 18.36 7.50 16.25
N ILE A 351 17.39 7.82 15.40
CA ILE A 351 17.58 7.95 13.95
C ILE A 351 17.80 9.41 13.59
N LYS A 352 19.05 9.77 13.29
CA LYS A 352 19.37 11.09 12.75
C LYS A 352 18.89 11.26 11.31
N ASP A 353 19.24 10.33 10.43
CA ASP A 353 18.89 10.41 9.01
C ASP A 353 18.15 9.14 8.59
N PHE A 354 16.87 9.28 8.22
CA PHE A 354 16.09 8.13 7.75
C PHE A 354 16.49 7.76 6.33
N LYS A 355 16.96 6.53 6.13
CA LYS A 355 17.42 6.03 4.83
C LYS A 355 16.35 5.19 4.15
N HIS A 356 16.01 5.56 2.92
CA HIS A 356 15.14 4.75 2.07
C HIS A 356 15.97 3.66 1.40
N GLU A 357 15.48 2.43 1.45
CA GLU A 357 16.04 1.27 0.77
C GLU A 357 15.44 1.17 -0.64
N LYS A 358 16.23 0.67 -1.60
CA LYS A 358 15.70 0.32 -2.92
C LYS A 358 14.69 -0.81 -2.79
N LEU A 359 13.57 -0.70 -3.51
CA LEU A 359 12.49 -1.69 -3.38
C LEU A 359 12.91 -3.07 -3.91
N SER A 360 13.82 -3.12 -4.89
CA SER A 360 14.35 -4.40 -5.40
C SER A 360 15.30 -5.10 -4.42
N GLU A 361 15.86 -4.39 -3.44
CA GLU A 361 16.86 -4.90 -2.50
C GLU A 361 16.30 -5.08 -1.07
N ARG A 362 15.25 -4.32 -0.72
CA ARG A 362 14.57 -4.36 0.59
C ARG A 362 14.06 -5.77 0.93
N THR A 363 14.24 -6.18 2.19
CA THR A 363 13.54 -7.35 2.77
C THR A 363 12.04 -7.13 2.79
N ALA A 364 11.25 -8.06 2.22
CA ALA A 364 9.79 -8.00 2.29
C ALA A 364 9.37 -8.24 3.74
N GLY A 365 8.92 -7.19 4.43
CA GLY A 365 8.70 -7.22 5.87
C GLY A 365 7.51 -8.04 6.31
N GLY A 366 6.58 -8.35 5.39
CA GLY A 366 5.32 -9.08 5.66
C GLY A 366 4.26 -8.28 6.44
N PHE A 367 4.61 -7.09 6.90
CA PHE A 367 3.75 -6.14 7.62
C PHE A 367 3.10 -5.17 6.65
N GLY A 368 1.80 -4.86 6.82
CA GLY A 368 1.05 -3.91 5.98
C GLY A 368 -0.07 -4.54 5.16
N GLY A 369 -0.21 -5.87 5.17
CA GLY A 369 -1.21 -6.59 4.39
C GLY A 369 -1.10 -6.25 2.90
N VAL A 370 -2.23 -5.88 2.27
CA VAL A 370 -2.27 -5.49 0.85
C VAL A 370 -1.30 -4.35 0.52
N ALA A 371 -0.96 -3.46 1.47
CA ALA A 371 0.04 -2.42 1.22
C ALA A 371 1.46 -2.97 0.99
N GLU A 372 1.79 -4.14 1.55
CA GLU A 372 3.09 -4.80 1.37
C GLU A 372 3.10 -5.70 0.14
N TYR A 373 2.07 -6.53 -0.04
CA TYR A 373 2.08 -7.58 -1.05
C TYR A 373 1.22 -7.28 -2.28
N GLY A 374 0.24 -6.40 -2.18
CA GLY A 374 -0.72 -6.09 -3.25
C GLY A 374 -0.39 -4.81 -3.99
N ILE A 375 -0.09 -3.73 -3.25
CA ILE A 375 0.39 -2.47 -3.81
C ILE A 375 1.86 -2.64 -4.19
N THR A 376 2.16 -2.40 -5.46
CA THR A 376 3.41 -2.79 -6.10
C THR A 376 4.48 -1.69 -6.02
N SER A 377 5.47 -1.72 -6.90
CA SER A 377 6.55 -0.71 -6.99
C SER A 377 6.07 0.70 -7.36
N ARG A 378 4.76 0.95 -7.49
CA ARG A 378 4.21 2.30 -7.65
C ARG A 378 4.21 3.14 -6.37
N TRP A 379 4.36 2.51 -5.21
CA TRP A 379 4.37 3.14 -3.89
C TRP A 379 5.62 2.74 -3.09
N ASP A 380 6.15 3.69 -2.31
CA ASP A 380 7.38 3.49 -1.56
C ASP A 380 7.12 2.69 -0.27
N LYS A 381 7.44 1.39 -0.31
CA LYS A 381 7.24 0.46 0.82
C LYS A 381 8.15 0.75 2.01
N ASN A 382 9.10 1.68 1.92
CA ASN A 382 9.86 2.15 3.10
C ASN A 382 8.94 2.79 4.14
N TYR A 383 7.80 3.35 3.73
CA TYR A 383 6.82 3.90 4.68
C TYR A 383 6.24 2.86 5.64
N LEU A 384 6.15 1.59 5.22
CA LEU A 384 5.74 0.50 6.13
C LEU A 384 6.76 0.27 7.25
N LYS A 385 8.06 0.42 6.95
CA LYS A 385 9.12 0.35 7.96
C LYS A 385 9.00 1.47 8.99
N ILE A 386 8.65 2.68 8.56
CA ILE A 386 8.38 3.81 9.47
C ILE A 386 7.26 3.45 10.43
N ILE A 387 6.12 2.96 9.93
CA ILE A 387 4.98 2.57 10.79
C ILE A 387 5.38 1.48 11.79
N ARG A 388 6.14 0.47 11.35
CA ARG A 388 6.66 -0.55 12.25
C ARG A 388 7.52 0.05 13.36
N LEU A 389 8.44 0.95 13.04
CA LEU A 389 9.26 1.63 14.03
C LEU A 389 8.43 2.49 15.00
N LEU A 390 7.37 3.16 14.53
CA LEU A 390 6.45 3.93 15.37
C LEU A 390 5.70 3.06 16.40
N LEU A 391 5.39 1.81 16.03
CA LEU A 391 4.65 0.88 16.89
C LEU A 391 5.56 0.02 17.77
N GLU A 392 6.57 -0.63 17.18
CA GLU A 392 7.46 -1.60 17.84
C GLU A 392 8.41 -0.95 18.86
N ARG A 393 8.62 0.38 18.80
CA ARG A 393 9.36 1.13 19.83
C ARG A 393 8.55 1.40 21.11
N ARG A 394 7.28 1.00 21.17
CA ARG A 394 6.39 1.26 22.31
C ARG A 394 6.36 0.04 23.23
N GLU A 395 6.59 0.26 24.53
CA GLU A 395 6.72 -0.82 25.53
C GLU A 395 5.49 -1.74 25.62
N HIS A 396 4.29 -1.17 25.44
CA HIS A 396 3.01 -1.89 25.53
C HIS A 396 2.53 -2.48 24.19
N PHE A 397 3.44 -2.67 23.22
CA PHE A 397 3.12 -3.24 21.91
C PHE A 397 3.95 -4.49 21.61
N ALA A 398 3.29 -5.52 21.07
CA ALA A 398 3.99 -6.69 20.53
C ALA A 398 3.36 -7.18 19.23
N LEU A 399 4.19 -7.83 18.42
CA LEU A 399 3.89 -8.20 17.05
C LEU A 399 4.40 -9.62 16.74
N TYR A 400 3.52 -10.49 16.27
CA TYR A 400 3.86 -11.86 15.90
C TYR A 400 3.27 -12.25 14.53
N GLY A 401 4.16 -12.57 13.57
CA GLY A 401 3.78 -13.16 12.30
C GLY A 401 3.68 -14.69 12.36
N GLY A 402 3.03 -15.29 11.38
CA GLY A 402 2.82 -16.74 11.29
C GLY A 402 1.81 -17.30 12.28
N ILE A 403 0.96 -16.46 12.88
CA ILE A 403 -0.04 -16.87 13.85
C ILE A 403 -1.43 -16.79 13.22
N ARG A 404 -2.05 -17.93 12.99
CA ARG A 404 -3.38 -18.02 12.38
C ARG A 404 -4.46 -17.92 13.45
N PHE A 405 -5.27 -16.87 13.40
CA PHE A 405 -6.49 -16.79 14.20
C PHE A 405 -7.55 -17.80 13.68
N GLY A 406 -8.19 -18.53 14.59
CA GLY A 406 -9.02 -19.71 14.29
C GLY A 406 -8.23 -21.01 14.13
N GLY A 407 -6.89 -20.96 14.17
CA GLY A 407 -6.02 -22.14 14.06
C GLY A 407 -5.02 -22.22 15.20
N THR A 408 -3.95 -21.44 15.11
CA THR A 408 -2.92 -21.33 16.17
C THR A 408 -3.54 -20.85 17.48
N ILE A 409 -4.43 -19.86 17.41
CA ILE A 409 -5.17 -19.31 18.54
C ILE A 409 -6.64 -19.12 18.13
N ASN A 410 -7.58 -19.57 18.96
CA ASN A 410 -9.02 -19.35 18.76
C ASN A 410 -9.58 -18.31 19.76
N VAL A 411 -10.87 -18.00 19.65
CA VAL A 411 -11.56 -17.00 20.50
C VAL A 411 -11.46 -17.35 21.98
N ASP A 412 -11.75 -18.60 22.34
CA ASP A 412 -11.73 -19.06 23.73
C ASP A 412 -10.30 -19.03 24.30
N ASP A 413 -9.29 -19.46 23.55
CA ASP A 413 -7.87 -19.35 23.92
C ASP A 413 -7.46 -17.90 24.17
N ALA A 414 -7.84 -16.97 23.29
CA ALA A 414 -7.50 -15.56 23.45
C ALA A 414 -8.06 -14.99 24.75
N PHE A 415 -9.36 -15.18 25.01
CA PHE A 415 -9.94 -14.70 26.27
C PHE A 415 -9.34 -15.39 27.50
N ASN A 416 -9.04 -16.69 27.43
CA ASN A 416 -8.39 -17.41 28.52
C ASN A 416 -6.93 -16.99 28.75
N SER A 417 -6.26 -16.48 27.72
CA SER A 417 -4.91 -15.92 27.79
C SER A 417 -4.85 -14.50 28.36
N GLY A 418 -5.99 -13.93 28.75
CA GLY A 418 -6.07 -12.63 29.43
C GLY A 418 -6.34 -11.44 28.51
N PHE A 419 -6.78 -11.66 27.27
CA PHE A 419 -7.27 -10.58 26.41
C PHE A 419 -8.68 -10.16 26.85
N ASP A 420 -8.92 -8.86 26.95
CA ASP A 420 -10.23 -8.28 27.25
C ASP A 420 -11.06 -8.06 25.97
N HIS A 421 -10.38 -7.84 24.83
CA HIS A 421 -11.01 -7.57 23.55
C HIS A 421 -10.23 -8.18 22.38
N ILE A 422 -10.95 -8.58 21.34
CA ILE A 422 -10.38 -9.06 20.07
C ILE A 422 -10.86 -8.15 18.93
N ALA A 423 -9.94 -7.59 18.15
CA ALA A 423 -10.24 -6.74 17.00
C ALA A 423 -9.82 -7.43 15.70
N LEU A 424 -10.78 -7.74 14.83
CA LEU A 424 -10.56 -8.41 13.55
C LEU A 424 -10.27 -7.39 12.44
N ALA A 425 -9.10 -7.49 11.83
CA ALA A 425 -8.63 -6.67 10.71
C ALA A 425 -8.06 -7.57 9.59
N LEU A 426 -8.77 -8.66 9.26
CA LEU A 426 -8.31 -9.75 8.38
C LEU A 426 -8.30 -9.40 6.87
N GLY A 427 -8.85 -8.26 6.48
CA GLY A 427 -8.87 -7.79 5.09
C GLY A 427 -9.78 -8.61 4.15
N SER A 428 -9.56 -8.45 2.85
CA SER A 428 -10.27 -9.15 1.76
C SER A 428 -9.36 -10.16 1.04
N GLY A 429 -9.09 -11.28 1.72
CA GLY A 429 -8.12 -12.29 1.24
C GLY A 429 -8.69 -13.37 0.33
N LYS A 430 -10.02 -13.47 0.14
CA LYS A 430 -10.64 -14.56 -0.62
C LYS A 430 -10.84 -14.15 -2.08
N PRO A 431 -10.12 -14.76 -3.06
CA PRO A 431 -10.23 -14.35 -4.45
C PRO A 431 -11.55 -14.83 -5.07
N ARG A 432 -12.17 -14.02 -5.92
CA ARG A 432 -13.40 -14.40 -6.63
C ARG A 432 -13.07 -15.31 -7.81
N MET A 433 -13.52 -16.55 -7.75
CA MET A 433 -13.40 -17.51 -8.85
C MET A 433 -14.43 -17.23 -9.94
N ILE A 434 -13.98 -17.18 -11.20
CA ILE A 434 -14.87 -17.14 -12.36
C ILE A 434 -15.16 -18.57 -12.85
N LYS A 435 -16.33 -18.79 -13.44
CA LYS A 435 -16.73 -20.11 -13.94
C LYS A 435 -16.32 -20.26 -15.40
N ILE A 436 -15.09 -20.73 -15.65
CA ILE A 436 -14.60 -21.05 -17.00
C ILE A 436 -14.02 -22.46 -17.02
N LYS A 437 -14.06 -23.12 -18.19
CA LYS A 437 -13.47 -24.45 -18.35
C LYS A 437 -11.94 -24.37 -18.18
N ASN A 438 -11.37 -25.34 -17.48
CA ASN A 438 -9.93 -25.47 -17.21
C ASN A 438 -9.31 -24.30 -16.40
N ILE A 439 -10.07 -23.66 -15.50
CA ILE A 439 -9.52 -22.59 -14.63
C ILE A 439 -8.36 -23.07 -13.72
N LEU A 440 -8.28 -24.37 -13.42
CA LEU A 440 -7.19 -24.96 -12.63
C LEU A 440 -6.02 -25.48 -13.48
N ALA A 441 -6.00 -25.18 -14.79
CA ALA A 441 -4.90 -25.59 -15.67
C ALA A 441 -3.57 -24.96 -15.24
N ARG A 442 -2.46 -25.65 -15.53
CA ARG A 442 -1.12 -25.12 -15.25
C ARG A 442 -0.90 -23.83 -16.05
N GLY A 443 -0.29 -22.83 -15.44
CA GLY A 443 -0.17 -21.48 -16.01
C GLY A 443 -1.34 -20.55 -15.71
N VAL A 444 -2.44 -21.02 -15.10
CA VAL A 444 -3.51 -20.16 -14.58
C VAL A 444 -3.30 -19.92 -13.09
N ARG A 445 -3.37 -18.66 -12.63
CA ARG A 445 -3.26 -18.28 -11.22
C ARG A 445 -4.23 -17.17 -10.86
N MET A 446 -4.64 -17.10 -9.60
CA MET A 446 -5.30 -15.90 -9.09
C MET A 446 -4.27 -14.77 -8.98
N ALA A 447 -4.69 -13.56 -9.34
CA ALA A 447 -3.82 -12.38 -9.33
C ALA A 447 -3.31 -12.04 -7.92
N SER A 448 -4.15 -12.20 -6.90
CA SER A 448 -3.76 -12.05 -5.49
C SER A 448 -2.61 -12.97 -5.12
N ASP A 449 -2.70 -14.23 -5.52
CA ASP A 449 -1.72 -15.26 -5.17
C ASP A 449 -0.40 -14.99 -5.89
N PHE A 450 -0.45 -14.58 -7.16
CA PHE A 450 0.73 -14.15 -7.92
C PHE A 450 1.45 -12.99 -7.23
N LEU A 451 0.74 -11.90 -6.90
CA LEU A 451 1.33 -10.72 -6.25
C LEU A 451 1.89 -11.06 -4.87
N MET A 452 1.15 -11.84 -4.07
CA MET A 452 1.59 -12.30 -2.76
C MET A 452 2.86 -13.15 -2.85
N SER A 453 2.88 -14.15 -3.72
CA SER A 453 4.05 -15.00 -3.92
C SER A 453 5.24 -14.18 -4.43
N LEU A 454 5.04 -13.33 -5.43
CA LEU A 454 6.11 -12.53 -6.03
C LEU A 454 6.83 -11.65 -4.99
N GLN A 455 6.04 -10.99 -4.13
CA GLN A 455 6.55 -10.04 -3.14
C GLN A 455 7.08 -10.74 -1.88
N LEU A 456 6.30 -11.64 -1.26
CA LEU A 456 6.60 -12.18 0.08
C LEU A 456 7.60 -13.34 0.08
N THR A 457 7.77 -14.04 -1.05
CA THR A 457 8.85 -15.05 -1.18
C THR A 457 10.18 -14.43 -1.63
N GLY A 458 10.15 -13.16 -2.05
CA GLY A 458 11.29 -12.51 -2.69
C GLY A 458 11.60 -13.04 -4.08
N ALA A 459 10.68 -13.72 -4.77
CA ALA A 459 10.92 -14.25 -6.12
C ALA A 459 11.36 -13.17 -7.13
N LEU A 460 10.91 -11.93 -6.94
CA LEU A 460 11.33 -10.75 -7.71
C LEU A 460 12.81 -10.38 -7.55
N LYS A 461 13.47 -10.87 -6.48
CA LYS A 461 14.88 -10.59 -6.21
C LYS A 461 15.77 -11.54 -6.98
N PHE A 462 16.89 -11.00 -7.43
CA PHE A 462 17.87 -11.75 -8.20
C PHE A 462 18.67 -12.75 -7.34
N ASP A 463 18.89 -12.41 -6.06
CA ASP A 463 19.59 -13.24 -5.08
C ASP A 463 18.69 -14.27 -4.37
N SER A 464 17.37 -14.24 -4.57
CA SER A 464 16.45 -15.20 -3.94
C SER A 464 16.44 -16.54 -4.66
N ILE A 465 16.43 -17.65 -3.90
CA ILE A 465 16.21 -18.99 -4.46
C ILE A 465 14.82 -19.18 -5.06
N ALA A 466 13.81 -18.48 -4.52
CA ALA A 466 12.41 -18.62 -4.90
C ALA A 466 12.21 -18.24 -6.38
N ASN A 467 11.35 -19.00 -7.06
CA ASN A 467 11.00 -18.73 -8.44
C ASN A 467 9.52 -18.99 -8.69
N LEU A 468 8.85 -18.08 -9.39
CA LEU A 468 7.42 -18.15 -9.66
C LEU A 468 7.22 -18.32 -11.15
N GLN A 469 7.22 -19.55 -11.67
CA GLN A 469 7.18 -19.78 -13.13
C GLN A 469 6.08 -18.98 -13.85
N VAL A 470 6.50 -17.99 -14.64
CA VAL A 470 5.70 -17.24 -15.62
C VAL A 470 6.26 -17.50 -17.02
N ARG A 471 5.38 -17.60 -18.02
CA ARG A 471 5.70 -17.82 -19.43
C ARG A 471 4.99 -16.80 -20.31
N MET A 472 5.66 -16.32 -21.36
CA MET A 472 5.08 -15.40 -22.34
C MET A 472 4.33 -16.15 -23.45
N PRO A 473 3.28 -15.57 -24.06
CA PRO A 473 2.60 -14.32 -23.71
C PRO A 473 1.71 -14.44 -22.46
N ILE A 474 1.39 -13.30 -21.86
CA ILE A 474 0.65 -13.21 -20.58
C ILE A 474 -0.71 -12.53 -20.79
N VAL A 475 -1.75 -13.08 -20.18
CA VAL A 475 -3.10 -12.49 -20.12
C VAL A 475 -3.50 -12.24 -18.67
N VAL A 476 -4.12 -11.08 -18.41
CA VAL A 476 -4.74 -10.75 -17.12
C VAL A 476 -6.23 -10.50 -17.35
N ILE A 477 -7.10 -11.23 -16.66
CA ILE A 477 -8.55 -11.09 -16.74
C ILE A 477 -9.04 -10.16 -15.64
N GLY A 478 -9.62 -9.02 -16.02
CA GLY A 478 -10.14 -7.99 -15.10
C GLY A 478 -9.61 -6.60 -15.43
N ALA A 479 -10.12 -5.57 -14.75
CA ALA A 479 -9.68 -4.18 -14.93
C ALA A 479 -9.77 -3.33 -13.65
N GLY A 480 -9.66 -3.97 -12.48
CA GLY A 480 -9.43 -3.28 -11.21
C GLY A 480 -7.93 -3.01 -10.98
N LEU A 481 -7.57 -2.34 -9.89
CA LEU A 481 -6.15 -2.07 -9.57
C LEU A 481 -5.32 -3.34 -9.47
N THR A 482 -5.86 -4.43 -8.90
CA THR A 482 -5.18 -5.73 -8.87
C THR A 482 -4.80 -6.25 -10.26
N ALA A 483 -5.62 -5.98 -11.29
CA ALA A 483 -5.31 -6.37 -12.66
C ALA A 483 -4.16 -5.52 -13.23
N ILE A 484 -4.17 -4.21 -12.95
CA ILE A 484 -3.12 -3.26 -13.35
C ILE A 484 -1.79 -3.62 -12.72
N ASP A 485 -1.79 -3.81 -11.40
CA ASP A 485 -0.63 -4.20 -10.60
C ASP A 485 -0.09 -5.56 -11.08
N THR A 486 -0.96 -6.55 -11.33
CA THR A 486 -0.54 -7.86 -11.86
C THR A 486 0.10 -7.76 -13.24
N ALA A 487 -0.50 -6.98 -14.15
CA ALA A 487 0.00 -6.85 -15.51
C ALA A 487 1.38 -6.20 -15.57
N THR A 488 1.57 -5.09 -14.83
CA THR A 488 2.84 -4.35 -14.79
C THR A 488 3.93 -5.15 -14.08
N GLU A 489 3.62 -5.83 -12.97
CA GLU A 489 4.59 -6.68 -12.27
C GLU A 489 4.96 -7.93 -13.07
N ALA A 490 4.02 -8.57 -13.76
CA ALA A 490 4.31 -9.74 -14.58
C ALA A 490 5.23 -9.40 -15.78
N LEU A 491 5.01 -8.23 -16.41
CA LEU A 491 5.89 -7.71 -17.45
C LEU A 491 7.32 -7.45 -16.92
N ALA A 492 7.43 -6.86 -15.73
CA ALA A 492 8.72 -6.55 -15.11
C ALA A 492 9.45 -7.80 -14.57
N TYR A 493 8.68 -8.81 -14.13
CA TYR A 493 9.20 -10.03 -13.53
C TYR A 493 9.84 -10.97 -14.54
N TYR A 494 9.22 -11.14 -15.72
CA TYR A 494 9.64 -12.14 -16.69
C TYR A 494 11.12 -12.05 -17.07
N PRO A 495 11.70 -10.86 -17.39
CA PRO A 495 13.13 -10.71 -17.62
C PRO A 495 14.00 -11.20 -16.45
N ILE A 496 13.64 -10.82 -15.22
CA ILE A 496 14.39 -11.19 -14.01
C ILE A 496 14.39 -12.70 -13.80
N GLN A 497 13.24 -13.36 -14.03
CA GLN A 497 13.11 -14.81 -13.93
C GLN A 497 14.05 -15.53 -14.90
N VAL A 498 14.01 -15.17 -16.20
CA VAL A 498 14.80 -15.88 -17.22
C VAL A 498 16.29 -15.60 -17.10
N GLU A 499 16.69 -14.38 -16.73
CA GLU A 499 18.10 -14.05 -16.47
C GLU A 499 18.63 -14.78 -15.23
N LYS A 500 17.83 -14.87 -14.16
CA LYS A 500 18.16 -15.66 -12.96
C LYS A 500 18.30 -17.14 -13.29
N PHE A 501 17.42 -17.68 -14.13
CA PHE A 501 17.49 -19.07 -14.58
C PHE A 501 18.77 -19.33 -15.38
N LEU A 502 19.05 -18.50 -16.40
CA LEU A 502 20.24 -18.65 -17.25
C LEU A 502 21.53 -18.57 -16.44
N LEU A 503 21.65 -17.59 -15.52
CA LEU A 503 22.84 -17.47 -14.68
C LEU A 503 23.09 -18.76 -13.86
N ARG A 504 22.04 -19.31 -13.24
CA ARG A 504 22.18 -20.53 -12.44
C ARG A 504 22.49 -21.75 -13.30
N HIS A 505 21.87 -21.86 -14.47
CA HIS A 505 22.16 -22.92 -15.43
C HIS A 505 23.63 -22.88 -15.85
N GLU A 506 24.16 -21.71 -16.25
CA GLU A 506 25.57 -21.55 -16.64
C GLU A 506 26.52 -21.94 -15.50
N ILE A 507 26.28 -21.48 -14.28
CA ILE A 507 27.10 -21.83 -13.11
C ILE A 507 27.11 -23.36 -12.88
N LEU A 508 25.96 -24.03 -13.04
CA LEU A 508 25.87 -25.48 -12.85
C LEU A 508 26.53 -26.23 -14.00
N VAL A 509 26.36 -25.79 -15.25
CA VAL A 509 26.97 -26.40 -16.43
C VAL A 509 28.49 -26.26 -16.40
N ASP A 510 29.01 -25.10 -16.02
CA ASP A 510 30.45 -24.87 -15.87
C ASP A 510 31.06 -25.79 -14.80
N LYS A 511 30.29 -26.13 -13.76
CA LYS A 511 30.76 -26.96 -12.64
C LYS A 511 30.60 -28.46 -12.86
N TYR A 512 29.50 -28.89 -13.47
CA TYR A 512 29.10 -30.32 -13.52
C TYR A 512 28.97 -30.87 -14.94
N GLY A 513 29.03 -30.01 -15.96
CA GLY A 513 28.78 -30.37 -17.36
C GLY A 513 27.29 -30.39 -17.71
N LYS A 514 26.97 -30.06 -18.96
CA LYS A 514 25.60 -29.92 -19.45
C LYS A 514 24.78 -31.21 -19.32
N ASP A 515 25.35 -32.33 -19.74
CA ASP A 515 24.65 -33.62 -19.71
C ASP A 515 24.28 -34.04 -18.28
N CYS A 516 25.10 -33.68 -17.28
CA CYS A 516 24.80 -33.95 -15.88
C CYS A 516 23.63 -33.10 -15.37
N VAL A 517 23.65 -31.79 -15.67
CA VAL A 517 22.62 -30.84 -15.21
C VAL A 517 21.26 -31.11 -15.85
N GLU A 518 21.23 -31.52 -17.12
CA GLU A 518 20.00 -31.67 -17.89
C GLU A 518 19.49 -33.12 -17.95
N LYS A 519 20.17 -34.07 -17.30
CA LYS A 519 19.86 -35.51 -17.40
C LYS A 519 18.44 -35.84 -16.96
N ASP A 520 18.01 -35.28 -15.84
CA ASP A 520 16.76 -35.64 -15.16
C ASP A 520 15.58 -34.76 -15.58
N TRP A 521 15.77 -33.85 -16.55
CA TRP A 521 14.69 -33.03 -17.06
C TRP A 521 13.73 -33.84 -17.91
N THR A 522 12.45 -33.75 -17.57
CA THR A 522 11.34 -34.19 -18.43
C THR A 522 11.34 -33.41 -19.76
N GLU A 523 10.62 -33.92 -20.76
CA GLU A 523 10.45 -33.23 -22.05
C GLU A 523 9.88 -31.82 -21.86
N GLU A 524 8.89 -31.68 -20.96
CA GLU A 524 8.29 -30.39 -20.62
C GLU A 524 9.31 -29.42 -19.99
N GLU A 525 10.07 -29.87 -19.00
CA GLU A 525 11.08 -29.04 -18.33
C GLU A 525 12.15 -28.59 -19.30
N ARG A 526 12.56 -29.47 -20.23
CA ARG A 526 13.53 -29.14 -21.28
C ARG A 526 12.97 -28.09 -22.25
N GLU A 527 11.71 -28.22 -22.68
CA GLU A 527 11.05 -27.22 -23.53
C GLU A 527 11.01 -25.84 -22.85
N ILE A 528 10.63 -25.78 -21.57
CA ILE A 528 10.56 -24.52 -20.81
C ILE A 528 11.95 -23.94 -20.52
N ALA A 529 12.92 -24.79 -20.15
CA ALA A 529 14.30 -24.35 -19.91
C ALA A 529 14.91 -23.74 -21.17
N ASN A 530 14.72 -24.37 -22.33
CA ASN A 530 15.20 -23.84 -23.62
C ASN A 530 14.53 -22.50 -23.98
N GLU A 531 13.22 -22.34 -23.72
CA GLU A 531 12.52 -21.06 -23.86
C GLU A 531 13.21 -19.98 -23.00
N PHE A 532 13.44 -20.26 -21.72
CA PHE A 532 14.03 -19.29 -20.79
C PHE A 532 15.47 -18.94 -21.16
N ILE A 533 16.29 -19.92 -21.51
CA ILE A 533 17.67 -19.71 -21.96
C ILE A 533 17.68 -18.83 -23.21
N SER A 534 16.86 -19.15 -24.20
CA SER A 534 16.77 -18.36 -25.45
C SER A 534 16.36 -16.91 -25.18
N HIS A 535 15.33 -16.69 -24.37
CA HIS A 535 14.85 -15.35 -24.07
C HIS A 535 15.87 -14.55 -23.23
N ALA A 536 16.55 -15.18 -22.29
CA ALA A 536 17.61 -14.55 -21.51
C ALA A 536 18.83 -14.16 -22.37
N GLN A 537 19.18 -14.97 -23.38
CA GLN A 537 20.21 -14.63 -24.35
C GLN A 537 19.83 -13.40 -25.18
N LEU A 538 18.58 -13.32 -25.66
CA LEU A 538 18.07 -12.12 -26.35
C LEU A 538 18.14 -10.87 -25.46
N ILE A 539 17.84 -10.98 -24.17
CA ILE A 539 17.97 -9.87 -23.22
C ILE A 539 19.44 -9.42 -23.11
N ARG A 540 20.38 -10.35 -22.94
CA ARG A 540 21.82 -10.05 -22.90
C ARG A 540 22.32 -9.38 -24.18
N GLU A 541 21.84 -9.80 -25.35
CA GLU A 541 22.15 -9.15 -26.63
C GLU A 541 21.65 -7.70 -26.67
N LYS A 542 20.40 -7.45 -26.23
CA LYS A 542 19.85 -6.10 -26.12
C LYS A 542 20.62 -5.23 -25.14
N GLN A 543 21.06 -5.78 -24.00
CA GLN A 543 21.92 -5.09 -23.04
C GLN A 543 23.27 -4.71 -23.66
N LYS A 544 23.95 -5.65 -24.33
CA LYS A 544 25.21 -5.39 -25.04
C LYS A 544 25.07 -4.31 -26.09
N LEU A 545 24.00 -4.37 -26.90
CA LEU A 545 23.73 -3.37 -27.94
C LEU A 545 23.41 -2.00 -27.35
N ALA A 546 22.58 -1.93 -26.30
CA ALA A 546 22.25 -0.69 -25.61
C ALA A 546 23.49 0.00 -25.02
N LYS A 547 24.42 -0.78 -24.44
CA LYS A 547 25.71 -0.29 -23.96
C LYS A 547 26.60 0.22 -25.10
N LYS A 548 26.68 -0.51 -26.23
CA LYS A 548 27.44 -0.10 -27.42
C LYS A 548 26.91 1.21 -28.03
N GLU A 549 25.60 1.40 -28.01
CA GLU A 549 24.91 2.57 -28.59
C GLU A 549 24.67 3.71 -27.58
N ASN A 550 25.11 3.55 -26.32
CA ASN A 550 24.86 4.49 -25.22
C ASN A 550 23.38 4.93 -25.10
N ARG A 551 22.45 3.96 -25.13
CA ARG A 551 21.01 4.20 -24.97
C ARG A 551 20.39 3.28 -23.93
N GLU A 552 19.15 3.58 -23.54
CA GLU A 552 18.35 2.67 -22.72
C GLU A 552 18.11 1.32 -23.41
N ILE A 553 17.98 0.26 -22.59
CA ILE A 553 17.64 -1.07 -23.07
C ILE A 553 16.20 -1.03 -23.59
N LYS A 554 16.02 -1.43 -24.86
CA LYS A 554 14.71 -1.60 -25.51
C LYS A 554 14.03 -2.90 -25.04
N ILE A 555 13.84 -3.02 -23.73
CA ILE A 555 13.33 -4.24 -23.09
C ILE A 555 11.85 -4.44 -23.39
N LEU A 556 11.06 -3.37 -23.42
CA LEU A 556 9.63 -3.46 -23.71
C LEU A 556 9.39 -4.01 -25.11
N GLU A 557 10.13 -3.51 -26.10
CA GLU A 557 10.00 -3.94 -27.49
C GLU A 557 10.31 -5.44 -27.63
N LEU A 558 11.28 -5.96 -26.86
CA LEU A 558 11.54 -7.40 -26.77
C LEU A 558 10.38 -8.14 -26.10
N MET A 559 9.86 -7.65 -24.98
CA MET A 559 8.72 -8.30 -24.31
C MET A 559 7.47 -8.33 -25.20
N GLN A 560 7.23 -7.27 -25.97
CA GLN A 560 6.15 -7.22 -26.95
C GLN A 560 6.37 -8.18 -28.12
N SER A 561 7.61 -8.39 -28.58
CA SER A 561 7.90 -9.40 -29.61
C SER A 561 7.71 -10.83 -29.12
N LEU A 562 7.80 -11.06 -27.80
CA LEU A 562 7.44 -12.33 -27.15
C LEU A 562 5.92 -12.45 -26.88
N GLY A 563 5.12 -11.50 -27.38
CA GLY A 563 3.66 -11.48 -27.32
C GLY A 563 3.07 -10.58 -26.21
N GLY A 564 3.92 -10.06 -25.32
CA GLY A 564 3.59 -9.02 -24.33
C GLY A 564 2.57 -9.44 -23.26
N VAL A 565 2.04 -8.43 -22.58
CA VAL A 565 1.00 -8.58 -21.55
C VAL A 565 -0.29 -7.89 -22.02
N LYS A 566 -1.40 -8.61 -21.95
CA LYS A 566 -2.74 -8.14 -22.33
C LYS A 566 -3.70 -8.19 -21.15
N VAL A 567 -4.26 -7.05 -20.78
CA VAL A 567 -5.36 -6.94 -19.82
C VAL A 567 -6.67 -7.02 -20.59
N ILE A 568 -7.55 -7.96 -20.21
CA ILE A 568 -8.81 -8.21 -20.89
C ILE A 568 -9.97 -7.88 -19.95
N TYR A 569 -10.88 -7.05 -20.45
CA TYR A 569 -12.07 -6.64 -19.72
C TYR A 569 -13.35 -6.90 -20.52
N ARG A 570 -14.37 -7.40 -19.83
CA ARG A 570 -15.67 -7.77 -20.42
C ARG A 570 -16.55 -6.58 -20.87
N LYS A 571 -16.17 -5.36 -20.50
CA LYS A 571 -16.83 -4.09 -20.90
C LYS A 571 -15.79 -3.13 -21.49
N GLU A 572 -16.19 -1.89 -21.72
CA GLU A 572 -15.29 -0.80 -22.09
C GLU A 572 -14.41 -0.39 -20.89
N LEU A 573 -13.20 0.08 -21.16
CA LEU A 573 -12.21 0.49 -20.17
C LEU A 573 -12.74 1.59 -19.27
N LYS A 574 -13.56 2.51 -19.81
CA LYS A 574 -14.23 3.58 -19.05
C LYS A 574 -15.19 3.07 -17.98
N ASP A 575 -15.69 1.83 -18.13
CA ASP A 575 -16.54 1.17 -17.15
C ASP A 575 -15.77 0.47 -16.04
N SER A 576 -14.45 0.36 -16.19
CA SER A 576 -13.61 -0.32 -15.21
C SER A 576 -13.47 0.48 -13.91
N PRO A 577 -13.38 -0.19 -12.75
CA PRO A 577 -13.14 0.49 -11.48
C PRO A 577 -11.81 1.26 -11.45
N SER A 578 -10.77 0.74 -12.10
CA SER A 578 -9.47 1.43 -12.16
C SER A 578 -9.58 2.74 -12.95
N TYR A 579 -10.31 2.77 -14.07
CA TYR A 579 -10.51 4.01 -14.82
C TYR A 579 -11.33 5.04 -14.03
N ARG A 580 -12.44 4.62 -13.42
CA ARG A 580 -13.35 5.54 -12.72
C ARG A 580 -12.77 6.12 -11.43
N LEU A 581 -11.93 5.37 -10.74
CA LEU A 581 -11.41 5.75 -9.42
C LEU A 581 -9.92 6.15 -9.45
N ASN A 582 -9.15 5.66 -10.42
CA ASN A 582 -7.69 5.75 -10.46
C ASN A 582 -7.16 5.77 -11.92
N SER A 583 -7.73 6.62 -12.79
CA SER A 583 -7.38 6.66 -14.22
C SER A 583 -5.88 6.87 -14.48
N GLU A 584 -5.17 7.58 -13.59
CA GLU A 584 -3.70 7.74 -13.64
C GLU A 584 -2.96 6.39 -13.63
N GLU A 585 -3.46 5.38 -12.91
CA GLU A 585 -2.85 4.06 -12.86
C GLU A 585 -3.02 3.29 -14.17
N VAL A 586 -4.17 3.47 -14.85
CA VAL A 586 -4.40 2.91 -16.19
C VAL A 586 -3.48 3.56 -17.21
N GLN A 587 -3.33 4.89 -17.16
CA GLN A 587 -2.40 5.63 -18.04
C GLN A 587 -0.95 5.16 -17.83
N ASN A 588 -0.54 4.96 -16.58
CA ASN A 588 0.80 4.45 -16.29
C ASN A 588 1.00 3.04 -16.86
N ALA A 589 0.04 2.13 -16.71
CA ALA A 589 0.12 0.79 -17.26
C ALA A 589 0.22 0.79 -18.79
N LEU A 590 -0.61 1.59 -19.47
CA LEU A 590 -0.53 1.80 -20.92
C LEU A 590 0.84 2.32 -21.33
N SER A 591 1.41 3.26 -20.55
CA SER A 591 2.75 3.80 -20.82
C SER A 591 3.86 2.79 -20.59
N GLU A 592 3.69 1.83 -19.67
CA GLU A 592 4.62 0.69 -19.51
C GLU A 592 4.47 -0.36 -20.62
N GLY A 593 3.55 -0.15 -21.56
CA GLY A 593 3.37 -1.00 -22.74
C GLY A 593 2.40 -2.16 -22.55
N ILE A 594 1.57 -2.11 -21.50
CA ILE A 594 0.46 -3.04 -21.30
C ILE A 594 -0.63 -2.76 -22.32
N TYR A 595 -1.11 -3.80 -22.98
CA TYR A 595 -2.24 -3.72 -23.90
C TYR A 595 -3.55 -3.93 -23.16
N PHE A 596 -4.60 -3.17 -23.50
CA PHE A 596 -5.96 -3.41 -23.02
C PHE A 596 -6.85 -3.88 -24.15
N ILE A 597 -7.71 -4.84 -23.85
CA ILE A 597 -8.73 -5.35 -24.76
C ILE A 597 -10.08 -5.25 -24.08
N GLU A 598 -11.00 -4.58 -24.74
CA GLU A 598 -12.36 -4.32 -24.26
C GLU A 598 -13.34 -5.37 -24.78
N ASN A 599 -14.49 -5.49 -24.12
CA ASN A 599 -15.65 -6.26 -24.57
C ASN A 599 -15.38 -7.75 -24.81
N LEU A 600 -14.38 -8.35 -24.15
CA LEU A 600 -14.12 -9.80 -24.23
C LEU A 600 -14.30 -10.48 -22.87
N GLU A 601 -15.04 -11.59 -22.86
CA GLU A 601 -15.29 -12.39 -21.67
C GLU A 601 -14.72 -13.81 -21.83
N PRO A 602 -13.97 -14.35 -20.84
CA PRO A 602 -13.35 -15.67 -20.97
C PRO A 602 -14.35 -16.80 -20.85
N VAL A 603 -14.14 -17.85 -21.64
CA VAL A 603 -15.00 -19.04 -21.72
C VAL A 603 -14.24 -20.31 -21.35
N GLU A 604 -13.02 -20.47 -21.87
CA GLU A 604 -12.24 -21.69 -21.72
C GLU A 604 -10.73 -21.38 -21.79
N VAL A 605 -9.95 -22.01 -20.90
CA VAL A 605 -8.50 -22.11 -21.07
C VAL A 605 -8.20 -23.34 -21.91
N VAL A 606 -7.58 -23.11 -23.07
CA VAL A 606 -7.13 -24.16 -23.97
C VAL A 606 -5.73 -24.59 -23.52
N THR A 607 -5.55 -25.88 -23.32
CA THR A 607 -4.30 -26.45 -22.81
C THR A 607 -3.53 -27.20 -23.88
N ASP A 608 -2.21 -27.24 -23.74
CA ASP A 608 -1.32 -28.07 -24.55
C ASP A 608 -1.27 -29.54 -24.06
N LYS A 609 -0.35 -30.32 -24.64
CA LYS A 609 -0.13 -31.75 -24.33
C LYS A 609 0.25 -32.01 -22.86
N TYR A 610 0.69 -31.00 -22.11
CA TYR A 610 1.08 -31.09 -20.69
C TYR A 610 0.03 -30.52 -19.74
N ASN A 611 -1.18 -30.23 -20.23
CA ASN A 611 -2.24 -29.53 -19.50
C ASN A 611 -1.84 -28.10 -19.05
N HIS A 612 -0.87 -27.49 -19.74
CA HIS A 612 -0.48 -26.10 -19.51
C HIS A 612 -1.26 -25.17 -20.43
N ALA A 613 -1.58 -23.97 -19.95
CA ALA A 613 -2.23 -22.94 -20.75
C ALA A 613 -1.45 -22.69 -22.05
N GLU A 614 -2.15 -22.77 -23.18
CA GLU A 614 -1.65 -22.45 -24.52
C GLU A 614 -2.32 -21.18 -25.04
N SER A 615 -3.64 -21.09 -24.86
CA SER A 615 -4.45 -19.93 -25.25
C SER A 615 -5.71 -19.82 -24.40
N ILE A 616 -6.35 -18.65 -24.46
CA ILE A 616 -7.66 -18.41 -23.86
C ILE A 616 -8.70 -18.15 -24.94
N LYS A 617 -9.83 -18.84 -24.82
CA LYS A 617 -11.02 -18.67 -25.65
C LYS A 617 -11.91 -17.63 -24.99
N LEU A 618 -12.28 -16.61 -25.76
CA LEU A 618 -13.05 -15.46 -25.33
C LEU A 618 -14.26 -15.29 -26.23
N ILE A 619 -15.35 -14.76 -25.68
CA ILE A 619 -16.50 -14.32 -26.46
C ILE A 619 -16.51 -12.78 -26.50
N ASP A 620 -16.70 -12.23 -27.68
CA ASP A 620 -16.97 -10.81 -27.87
C ASP A 620 -18.38 -10.50 -27.38
N THR A 621 -18.49 -9.66 -26.35
CA THR A 621 -19.77 -9.34 -25.71
C THR A 621 -20.67 -8.47 -26.58
N LYS A 622 -20.15 -7.92 -27.68
CA LYS A 622 -20.92 -7.13 -28.66
C LYS A 622 -21.36 -7.98 -29.85
N SER A 623 -20.46 -8.78 -30.43
CA SER A 623 -20.77 -9.56 -31.65
C SER A 623 -21.15 -11.03 -31.39
N GLY A 624 -20.84 -11.57 -30.22
CA GLY A 624 -20.94 -13.01 -29.93
C GLY A 624 -19.84 -13.86 -30.58
N GLU A 625 -18.90 -13.24 -31.30
CA GLU A 625 -17.80 -13.92 -31.97
C GLU A 625 -16.83 -14.53 -30.96
N ILE A 626 -16.35 -15.74 -31.26
CA ILE A 626 -15.34 -16.41 -30.46
C ILE A 626 -13.95 -16.00 -30.93
N LYS A 627 -13.17 -15.42 -30.03
CA LYS A 627 -11.77 -15.06 -30.26
C LYS A 627 -10.85 -15.96 -29.45
N ARG A 628 -9.67 -16.29 -30.01
CA ARG A 628 -8.63 -17.07 -29.33
C ARG A 628 -7.36 -16.25 -29.24
N ILE A 629 -6.88 -16.03 -28.02
CA ILE A 629 -5.65 -15.26 -27.75
C ILE A 629 -4.61 -16.19 -27.13
N LYS A 630 -3.39 -16.22 -27.68
CA LYS A 630 -2.29 -17.01 -27.12
C LYS A 630 -1.95 -16.51 -25.71
N ALA A 631 -1.79 -17.42 -24.77
CA ALA A 631 -1.45 -17.13 -23.39
C ALA A 631 -0.84 -18.36 -22.73
N ARG A 632 0.43 -18.26 -22.31
CA ARG A 632 1.10 -19.30 -21.52
C ARG A 632 0.97 -19.05 -20.02
N SER A 633 0.69 -17.82 -19.62
CA SER A 633 0.32 -17.46 -18.25
C SER A 633 -0.94 -16.61 -18.24
N ILE A 634 -1.91 -16.99 -17.40
CA ILE A 634 -3.21 -16.34 -17.28
C ILE A 634 -3.44 -15.99 -15.81
N PHE A 635 -3.66 -14.72 -15.52
CA PHE A 635 -3.95 -14.23 -14.17
C PHE A 635 -5.40 -13.79 -14.04
N ILE A 636 -6.11 -14.30 -13.04
CA ILE A 636 -7.51 -13.95 -12.78
C ILE A 636 -7.60 -12.87 -11.70
N ALA A 637 -8.03 -11.67 -12.08
CA ALA A 637 -8.20 -10.49 -11.23
C ALA A 637 -9.67 -10.03 -11.19
N ALA A 638 -10.57 -10.94 -10.84
CA ALA A 638 -12.02 -10.70 -10.80
C ALA A 638 -12.54 -10.03 -9.51
N GLY A 639 -11.63 -9.59 -8.63
CA GLY A 639 -11.92 -9.02 -7.32
C GLY A 639 -11.74 -10.00 -6.16
N THR A 640 -11.86 -9.50 -4.94
CA THR A 640 -11.77 -10.26 -3.69
C THR A 640 -13.05 -10.10 -2.86
N GLU A 641 -13.28 -11.05 -1.98
CA GLU A 641 -14.34 -11.05 -0.97
C GLU A 641 -13.71 -10.85 0.42
N PRO A 642 -14.45 -10.26 1.39
CA PRO A 642 -14.03 -10.19 2.78
C PRO A 642 -13.61 -11.56 3.32
N ASN A 643 -12.54 -11.59 4.13
CA ASN A 643 -12.08 -12.83 4.74
C ASN A 643 -12.97 -13.22 5.95
N THR A 644 -14.08 -13.88 5.66
CA THR A 644 -15.07 -14.34 6.65
C THR A 644 -14.97 -15.84 6.97
N VAL A 645 -13.86 -16.50 6.57
CA VAL A 645 -13.66 -17.95 6.76
C VAL A 645 -13.83 -18.37 8.22
N ILE A 646 -13.42 -17.52 9.17
CA ILE A 646 -13.58 -17.80 10.61
C ILE A 646 -15.04 -18.04 11.01
N ALA A 647 -16.02 -17.45 10.31
CA ALA A 647 -17.43 -17.69 10.62
C ALA A 647 -17.88 -19.11 10.28
N THR A 648 -17.23 -19.76 9.30
CA THR A 648 -17.48 -21.18 9.00
C THR A 648 -16.72 -22.12 9.93
N GLU A 649 -15.64 -21.65 10.55
CA GLU A 649 -14.83 -22.45 11.49
C GLU A 649 -15.31 -22.32 12.94
N ASP A 650 -16.02 -21.24 13.27
CA ASP A 650 -16.46 -20.90 14.63
C ASP A 650 -17.85 -20.22 14.62
N GLU A 651 -18.88 -21.02 14.30
CA GLU A 651 -20.28 -20.58 14.27
C GLU A 651 -20.82 -20.17 15.66
N LYS A 652 -20.12 -20.54 16.75
CA LYS A 652 -20.46 -20.17 18.12
C LYS A 652 -20.31 -18.66 18.33
N HIS A 653 -19.25 -18.05 17.80
CA HIS A 653 -18.93 -16.64 18.04
C HIS A 653 -19.27 -15.72 16.87
N PHE A 654 -19.39 -16.25 15.66
CA PHE A 654 -19.57 -15.44 14.45
C PHE A 654 -20.80 -15.87 13.65
N LYS A 655 -21.57 -14.88 13.21
CA LYS A 655 -22.67 -15.05 12.28
C LYS A 655 -22.45 -14.19 11.05
N LEU A 656 -22.94 -14.65 9.90
CA LEU A 656 -22.88 -13.90 8.65
C LEU A 656 -24.28 -13.45 8.22
N SER A 657 -24.34 -12.24 7.65
CA SER A 657 -25.49 -11.70 6.94
C SER A 657 -25.00 -11.03 5.66
N ASN A 658 -25.56 -11.42 4.52
CA ASN A 658 -25.19 -10.91 3.19
C ASN A 658 -23.68 -10.97 2.87
N GLY A 659 -22.98 -12.01 3.32
CA GLY A 659 -21.54 -12.20 3.09
C GLY A 659 -20.61 -11.39 4.00
N TYR A 660 -21.15 -10.59 4.92
CA TYR A 660 -20.42 -9.87 5.96
C TYR A 660 -20.75 -10.42 7.35
N PHE A 661 -19.97 -10.08 8.37
CA PHE A 661 -20.36 -10.38 9.75
C PHE A 661 -21.64 -9.64 10.14
N THR A 662 -22.52 -10.31 10.88
CA THR A 662 -23.67 -9.67 11.50
C THR A 662 -23.19 -8.60 12.48
N GLN A 663 -23.74 -7.38 12.35
CA GLN A 663 -23.31 -6.23 13.14
C GLN A 663 -24.10 -6.17 14.45
N LEU A 664 -23.39 -5.92 15.54
CA LEU A 664 -23.96 -5.65 16.85
C LEU A 664 -23.65 -4.20 17.27
N ASN A 665 -24.58 -3.59 18.01
CA ASN A 665 -24.32 -2.35 18.74
C ASN A 665 -23.63 -2.64 20.08
N SER A 666 -23.26 -1.59 20.82
CA SER A 666 -22.60 -1.63 22.13
C SER A 666 -23.39 -2.41 23.19
N LEU A 667 -24.71 -2.49 23.02
CA LEU A 667 -25.62 -3.28 23.86
C LEU A 667 -25.71 -4.76 23.46
N GLY A 668 -25.06 -5.17 22.36
CA GLY A 668 -25.07 -6.53 21.84
C GLY A 668 -26.29 -6.88 21.00
N LYS A 669 -27.09 -5.89 20.57
CA LYS A 669 -28.25 -6.11 19.69
C LYS A 669 -27.84 -6.06 18.23
N GLU A 670 -28.39 -6.97 17.42
CA GLU A 670 -28.23 -6.98 15.97
C GLU A 670 -28.81 -5.71 15.35
N ILE A 671 -28.11 -5.16 14.36
CA ILE A 671 -28.48 -3.92 13.67
C ILE A 671 -28.17 -4.02 12.18
N ASP A 672 -28.95 -3.30 11.36
CA ASP A 672 -28.76 -3.29 9.91
C ASP A 672 -27.48 -2.56 9.49
N PRO A 673 -26.73 -3.05 8.48
CA PRO A 673 -25.54 -2.36 8.01
C PRO A 673 -25.89 -0.99 7.39
N ILE A 674 -25.08 0.03 7.71
CA ILE A 674 -25.08 1.32 6.98
C ILE A 674 -23.89 1.32 6.03
N PHE A 675 -24.07 1.80 4.80
CA PHE A 675 -23.03 1.86 3.77
C PHE A 675 -22.53 3.30 3.58
N SER A 676 -21.65 3.75 4.47
CA SER A 676 -20.96 5.04 4.31
C SER A 676 -19.66 5.06 5.11
N PRO A 677 -18.52 5.43 4.50
CA PRO A 677 -17.25 5.56 5.20
C PRO A 677 -17.22 6.75 6.18
N LYS A 678 -18.25 7.62 6.13
CA LYS A 678 -18.42 8.83 6.95
C LYS A 678 -19.43 8.62 8.10
N MET A 679 -19.57 7.38 8.58
CA MET A 679 -20.60 6.91 9.52
C MET A 679 -21.09 7.98 10.52
N GLN A 680 -22.37 8.34 10.44
CA GLN A 680 -23.00 9.27 11.38
C GLN A 680 -23.37 8.62 12.73
N ASN A 681 -23.37 7.29 12.82
CA ASN A 681 -23.60 6.54 14.05
C ASN A 681 -22.54 5.43 14.18
N LYS A 682 -21.59 5.63 15.10
CA LYS A 682 -20.35 4.84 15.17
C LYS A 682 -20.55 3.46 15.79
N ASP A 683 -21.66 3.21 16.47
CA ASP A 683 -21.89 2.01 17.29
C ASP A 683 -22.29 0.76 16.46
N ARG A 684 -21.41 0.35 15.53
CA ARG A 684 -21.67 -0.69 14.51
C ARG A 684 -20.48 -1.57 14.18
N ILE A 685 -19.56 -1.70 15.11
CA ILE A 685 -18.27 -2.36 14.90
C ILE A 685 -18.15 -3.71 15.60
N LEU A 686 -19.16 -4.14 16.36
CA LEU A 686 -19.11 -5.40 17.11
C LEU A 686 -19.68 -6.56 16.30
N VAL A 687 -19.12 -7.74 16.49
CA VAL A 687 -19.64 -9.03 15.98
C VAL A 687 -19.99 -10.00 17.10
N TYR A 688 -19.46 -9.76 18.30
CA TYR A 688 -19.69 -10.60 19.47
C TYR A 688 -19.66 -9.77 20.75
N LYS A 689 -20.57 -10.08 21.67
CA LYS A 689 -20.58 -9.55 23.04
C LYS A 689 -21.17 -10.57 24.00
N GLN A 690 -20.41 -10.95 25.03
CA GLN A 690 -20.89 -11.76 26.15
C GLN A 690 -20.28 -11.23 27.46
N GLY A 691 -21.10 -10.59 28.29
CA GLY A 691 -20.60 -9.84 29.45
C GLY A 691 -19.59 -8.78 29.00
N ASN A 692 -18.37 -8.86 29.55
CA ASN A 692 -17.27 -7.93 29.22
C ASN A 692 -16.43 -8.39 28.02
N LYS A 693 -16.58 -9.63 27.56
CA LYS A 693 -15.84 -10.17 26.41
C LYS A 693 -16.49 -9.69 25.12
N THR A 694 -15.72 -9.01 24.28
CA THR A 694 -16.22 -8.38 23.05
C THR A 694 -15.29 -8.64 21.88
N ILE A 695 -15.86 -8.74 20.67
CA ILE A 695 -15.10 -8.86 19.42
C ILE A 695 -15.62 -7.81 18.44
N SER A 696 -14.69 -7.10 17.81
CA SER A 696 -14.97 -6.09 16.78
C SER A 696 -14.32 -6.44 15.43
N PHE A 697 -14.72 -5.73 14.37
CA PHE A 697 -14.22 -5.96 13.01
C PHE A 697 -14.01 -4.65 12.25
N PHE A 698 -12.99 -4.62 11.39
CA PHE A 698 -12.45 -3.42 10.77
C PHE A 698 -11.98 -3.64 9.32
N GLY A 699 -11.73 -2.53 8.63
CA GLY A 699 -11.19 -2.53 7.26
C GLY A 699 -12.15 -3.14 6.26
N ASP A 700 -11.62 -3.95 5.34
CA ASP A 700 -12.42 -4.61 4.30
C ASP A 700 -13.47 -5.59 4.84
N LEU A 701 -13.36 -6.01 6.11
CA LEU A 701 -14.40 -6.81 6.75
C LEU A 701 -15.67 -6.01 6.98
N HIS A 702 -15.58 -4.68 7.03
CA HIS A 702 -16.72 -3.80 7.25
C HIS A 702 -17.17 -3.18 5.91
N PRO A 703 -18.45 -3.32 5.51
CA PRO A 703 -18.92 -2.91 4.19
C PRO A 703 -18.63 -1.44 3.85
N SER A 704 -18.87 -0.52 4.78
CA SER A 704 -18.55 0.92 4.63
C SER A 704 -17.09 1.26 4.36
N TYR A 705 -16.16 0.40 4.78
CA TYR A 705 -14.73 0.72 4.81
C TYR A 705 -13.92 -0.10 3.82
N SER A 706 -14.59 -0.90 2.98
CA SER A 706 -13.95 -1.78 2.02
C SER A 706 -13.37 -1.03 0.80
N GLY A 707 -12.26 -1.56 0.28
CA GLY A 707 -11.76 -1.25 -1.07
C GLY A 707 -10.71 -0.14 -1.16
N SER A 708 -10.24 0.44 -0.05
CA SER A 708 -9.06 1.33 -0.08
C SER A 708 -8.35 1.41 1.27
N VAL A 709 -7.05 1.74 1.23
CA VAL A 709 -6.20 1.90 2.42
C VAL A 709 -6.76 2.96 3.38
N VAL A 710 -7.16 4.13 2.86
CA VAL A 710 -7.67 5.23 3.69
C VAL A 710 -9.01 4.91 4.34
N LYS A 711 -9.91 4.19 3.66
CA LYS A 711 -11.16 3.70 4.26
C LYS A 711 -10.88 2.68 5.36
N ALA A 712 -9.93 1.78 5.15
CA ALA A 712 -9.53 0.82 6.18
C ALA A 712 -8.95 1.50 7.43
N MET A 713 -8.10 2.52 7.26
CA MET A 713 -7.61 3.32 8.40
C MET A 713 -8.74 4.11 9.08
N ALA A 714 -9.69 4.66 8.31
CA ALA A 714 -10.85 5.37 8.86
C ALA A 714 -11.73 4.46 9.72
N SER A 715 -11.87 3.17 9.38
CA SER A 715 -12.58 2.21 10.23
C SER A 715 -11.99 2.14 11.64
N ALA A 716 -10.66 2.11 11.75
CA ALA A 716 -9.96 2.10 13.02
C ALA A 716 -10.11 3.42 13.77
N LYS A 717 -9.92 4.57 13.08
CA LYS A 717 -10.12 5.91 13.65
C LYS A 717 -11.53 6.08 14.23
N ASN A 718 -12.55 5.57 13.53
CA ASN A 718 -13.93 5.73 13.93
C ASN A 718 -14.36 4.73 15.00
N GLY A 719 -13.77 3.53 15.04
CA GLY A 719 -14.19 2.48 15.97
C GLY A 719 -13.38 2.36 17.25
N TYR A 720 -12.12 2.83 17.31
CA TYR A 720 -11.33 2.74 18.55
C TYR A 720 -12.01 3.39 19.78
N PRO A 721 -12.74 4.52 19.69
CA PRO A 721 -13.34 5.13 20.88
C PRO A 721 -14.38 4.22 21.53
N ILE A 722 -15.08 3.40 20.72
CA ILE A 722 -16.08 2.45 21.21
C ILE A 722 -15.40 1.30 21.96
N ILE A 723 -14.27 0.80 21.44
CA ILE A 723 -13.48 -0.21 22.15
C ILE A 723 -13.04 0.33 23.52
N SER A 724 -12.45 1.52 23.55
CA SER A 724 -11.98 2.12 24.81
C SER A 724 -13.11 2.40 25.79
N GLN A 725 -14.30 2.79 25.31
CA GLN A 725 -15.49 2.93 26.16
C GLN A 725 -15.97 1.58 26.73
N LEU A 726 -16.01 0.53 25.90
CA LEU A 726 -16.40 -0.81 26.36
C LEU A 726 -15.43 -1.35 27.40
N LEU A 727 -14.14 -1.09 27.24
CA LEU A 727 -13.09 -1.52 28.16
C LEU A 727 -13.06 -0.73 29.48
N SER A 728 -13.51 0.53 29.48
CA SER A 728 -13.61 1.34 30.70
C SER A 728 -14.87 1.06 31.53
N GLY A 729 -15.87 0.40 30.95
CA GLY A 729 -17.14 0.07 31.63
C GLY A 729 -18.12 1.25 31.76
N VAL A 730 -17.88 2.37 31.05
CA VAL A 730 -18.72 3.58 31.11
C VAL A 730 -19.83 3.53 30.05
N ASN A 731 -21.09 3.41 30.48
CA ASN A 731 -22.26 3.19 29.63
C ASN A 731 -22.85 4.44 28.93
N SER A 732 -22.18 5.60 28.92
CA SER A 732 -22.75 6.82 28.31
C SER A 732 -21.85 7.44 27.23
N PHE A 733 -22.46 7.74 26.07
CA PHE A 733 -21.94 8.68 25.07
C PHE A 733 -22.05 10.11 25.63
N VAL A 734 -21.35 10.41 26.70
CA VAL A 734 -21.08 11.81 27.07
C VAL A 734 -19.76 12.16 26.40
N SER A 735 -19.73 13.29 25.71
CA SER A 735 -18.50 13.92 25.24
C SER A 735 -17.52 14.05 26.40
N VAL A 736 -16.67 13.05 26.61
CA VAL A 736 -15.52 13.19 27.49
C VAL A 736 -14.55 14.06 26.72
N ILE A 737 -14.75 15.37 26.85
CA ILE A 737 -13.65 16.33 26.85
C ILE A 737 -13.06 16.17 28.26
N PRO A 738 -11.96 15.44 28.46
CA PRO A 738 -11.18 15.70 29.66
C PRO A 738 -10.54 17.05 29.38
N VAL A 739 -11.09 18.11 29.97
CA VAL A 739 -10.35 19.35 30.13
C VAL A 739 -9.05 18.93 30.83
N CYS A 740 -7.92 19.31 30.25
CA CYS A 740 -6.62 19.10 30.84
C CYS A 740 -6.61 19.79 32.21
N ASP A 741 -6.80 19.04 33.29
CA ASP A 741 -6.44 19.50 34.62
C ASP A 741 -4.91 19.53 34.70
N VAL A 742 -4.36 20.66 34.25
CA VAL A 742 -2.99 21.08 34.58
C VAL A 742 -3.04 21.62 36.00
N VAL A 743 -2.96 20.78 37.03
CA VAL A 743 -2.28 21.10 38.29
C VAL A 743 -1.77 19.80 38.92
N GLY A 744 -0.49 19.82 39.28
CA GLY A 744 0.24 18.67 39.81
C GLY A 744 -0.42 17.99 41.00
N GLN A 745 -0.64 16.68 40.84
CA GLN A 745 -0.33 15.74 41.90
C GLN A 745 0.76 14.81 41.37
N LYS A 746 1.98 14.99 41.89
CA LYS A 746 3.00 13.94 41.86
C LYS A 746 2.42 12.73 42.59
N LYS A 747 1.84 11.79 41.84
CA LYS A 747 1.72 10.41 42.33
C LYS A 747 3.09 9.76 42.19
N ASN A 748 3.85 9.89 43.28
CA ASN A 748 5.01 9.07 43.56
C ASN A 748 4.60 7.60 43.48
N ALA A 749 5.46 6.78 42.85
CA ALA A 749 5.56 5.33 43.01
C ALA A 749 4.23 4.57 43.28
N TRP A 750 3.65 3.97 42.24
CA TRP A 750 2.97 2.65 42.20
C TRP A 750 2.39 2.47 40.77
N SER A 751 2.39 1.29 40.14
CA SER A 751 2.56 -0.04 40.71
C SER A 751 3.57 -0.91 39.93
N SER A 752 4.64 -1.36 40.60
CA SER A 752 5.54 -2.39 40.06
C SER A 752 4.79 -3.68 39.71
N VAL A 753 3.63 -3.92 40.33
CA VAL A 753 2.81 -5.11 40.18
C VAL A 753 2.08 -5.17 38.84
N GLU A 754 1.47 -4.07 38.36
CA GLU A 754 0.82 -4.07 37.04
C GLU A 754 1.86 -4.12 35.92
N ASP A 755 3.00 -3.45 36.09
CA ASP A 755 4.12 -3.58 35.16
C ASP A 755 4.70 -5.00 35.13
N LEU A 756 4.78 -5.67 36.29
CA LEU A 756 5.15 -7.08 36.38
C LEU A 756 4.12 -7.98 35.69
N ALA A 757 2.83 -7.77 35.92
CA ALA A 757 1.75 -8.54 35.29
C ALA A 757 1.73 -8.36 33.77
N ASN A 758 1.95 -7.14 33.29
CA ASN A 758 2.09 -6.83 31.86
C ASN A 758 3.31 -7.55 31.28
N LYS A 759 4.48 -7.45 31.93
CA LYS A 759 5.70 -8.16 31.49
C LYS A 759 5.50 -9.67 31.46
N GLU A 760 4.83 -10.23 32.46
CA GLU A 760 4.51 -11.66 32.53
C GLU A 760 3.59 -12.07 31.38
N LEU A 761 2.53 -11.31 31.10
CA LEU A 761 1.64 -11.57 29.97
C LEU A 761 2.41 -11.57 28.64
N PHE A 762 3.20 -10.53 28.37
CA PHE A 762 3.97 -10.41 27.13
C PHE A 762 5.00 -11.52 26.99
N ASN A 763 5.70 -11.90 28.06
CA ASN A 763 6.63 -13.02 28.05
C ASN A 763 5.94 -14.36 27.79
N ARG A 764 4.80 -14.61 28.45
CA ARG A 764 3.99 -15.81 28.23
C ARG A 764 3.48 -15.90 26.79
N ILE A 765 2.96 -14.81 26.25
CA ILE A 765 2.48 -14.77 24.86
C ILE A 765 3.64 -14.96 23.88
N LYS A 766 4.79 -14.33 24.13
CA LYS A 766 6.01 -14.53 23.33
C LYS A 766 6.41 -15.99 23.27
N GLU A 767 6.44 -16.69 24.41
CA GLU A 767 6.75 -18.12 24.45
C GLU A 767 5.73 -18.95 23.66
N GLN A 768 4.44 -18.63 23.81
CA GLN A 768 3.34 -19.36 23.16
C GLN A 768 3.29 -19.18 21.63
N PHE A 769 3.67 -18.00 21.12
CA PHE A 769 3.64 -17.66 19.70
C PHE A 769 4.96 -17.87 18.97
N THR A 770 6.07 -18.12 19.67
CA THR A 770 7.37 -18.33 19.02
C THR A 770 7.60 -19.80 18.72
N ALA A 771 7.77 -20.15 17.44
CA ALA A 771 8.19 -21.48 17.04
C ALA A 771 9.73 -21.57 16.95
N LYS A 772 10.31 -22.65 17.50
CA LYS A 772 11.76 -22.92 17.45
C LYS A 772 12.05 -24.36 17.08
N VAL A 773 13.10 -24.57 16.31
CA VAL A 773 13.62 -25.91 16.02
C VAL A 773 14.27 -26.48 17.27
N ILE A 774 13.84 -27.67 17.70
CA ILE A 774 14.47 -28.44 18.77
C ILE A 774 15.56 -29.32 18.19
N LYS A 775 15.26 -30.02 17.08
CA LYS A 775 16.13 -31.02 16.49
C LYS A 775 15.85 -31.16 14.99
N VAL A 776 16.91 -31.41 14.21
CA VAL A 776 16.83 -31.83 12.81
C VAL A 776 17.53 -33.16 12.66
N GLN A 777 16.81 -34.19 12.23
CA GLN A 777 17.31 -35.56 12.12
C GLN A 777 17.16 -36.09 10.69
N TYR A 778 18.21 -36.69 10.16
CA TYR A 778 18.17 -37.38 8.88
C TYR A 778 17.61 -38.78 9.10
N LEU A 779 16.53 -39.12 8.38
CA LEU A 779 16.00 -40.48 8.33
C LEU A 779 16.60 -41.24 7.14
N THR A 780 16.84 -40.53 6.03
CA THR A 780 17.58 -40.99 4.84
C THR A 780 18.25 -39.78 4.17
N ASP A 781 18.97 -39.99 3.06
CA ASP A 781 19.56 -38.90 2.27
C ASP A 781 18.53 -37.87 1.74
N LYS A 782 17.26 -38.28 1.61
CA LYS A 782 16.17 -37.45 1.07
C LYS A 782 15.04 -37.17 2.06
N VAL A 783 15.12 -37.69 3.29
CA VAL A 783 14.04 -37.55 4.28
C VAL A 783 14.60 -36.98 5.56
N VAL A 784 14.06 -35.83 5.97
CA VAL A 784 14.44 -35.13 7.20
C VAL A 784 13.25 -35.04 8.14
N GLU A 785 13.47 -35.39 9.40
CA GLU A 785 12.57 -35.11 10.50
C GLU A 785 12.97 -33.80 11.16
N ILE A 786 12.00 -32.92 11.40
CA ILE A 786 12.19 -31.67 12.14
C ILE A 786 11.27 -31.69 13.35
N VAL A 787 11.87 -31.57 14.53
CA VAL A 787 11.16 -31.44 15.80
C VAL A 787 11.11 -29.97 16.19
N ILE A 788 9.91 -29.45 16.45
CA ILE A 788 9.63 -28.03 16.62
C ILE A 788 8.90 -27.80 17.95
N LYS A 789 9.39 -26.85 18.76
CA LYS A 789 8.64 -26.28 19.90
C LYS A 789 7.70 -25.20 19.35
N ALA A 790 6.39 -25.42 19.43
CA ALA A 790 5.37 -24.45 19.04
C ALA A 790 4.11 -24.66 19.92
N PRO A 791 4.06 -24.08 21.14
CA PRO A 791 3.11 -24.49 22.17
C PRO A 791 1.64 -24.42 21.79
N LEU A 792 1.16 -23.26 21.30
CA LEU A 792 -0.24 -23.10 20.94
C LEU A 792 -0.61 -23.84 19.66
N ALA A 793 0.29 -23.87 18.67
CA ALA A 793 0.10 -24.65 17.45
C ALA A 793 -0.08 -26.15 17.77
N ALA A 794 0.74 -26.70 18.66
CA ALA A 794 0.65 -28.09 19.11
C ALA A 794 -0.64 -28.37 19.89
N LYS A 795 -0.99 -27.49 20.83
CA LYS A 795 -2.23 -27.58 21.63
C LYS A 795 -3.46 -27.72 20.74
N ASN A 796 -3.55 -26.85 19.73
CA ASN A 796 -4.72 -26.72 18.86
C ASN A 796 -4.73 -27.66 17.65
N PHE A 797 -3.63 -28.36 17.38
CA PHE A 797 -3.56 -29.33 16.29
C PHE A 797 -4.57 -30.47 16.44
N LYS A 798 -5.20 -30.84 15.33
CA LYS A 798 -5.99 -32.05 15.17
C LYS A 798 -5.52 -32.82 13.93
N PRO A 799 -5.60 -34.16 13.93
CA PRO A 799 -5.25 -34.97 12.76
C PRO A 799 -5.98 -34.50 11.49
N GLY A 800 -5.30 -34.55 10.34
CA GLY A 800 -5.80 -34.04 9.06
C GLY A 800 -5.47 -32.57 8.77
N GLN A 801 -5.05 -31.83 9.78
CA GLN A 801 -4.60 -30.45 9.61
C GLN A 801 -3.12 -30.39 9.21
N PHE A 802 -2.71 -29.26 8.65
CA PHE A 802 -1.34 -29.00 8.22
C PHE A 802 -0.85 -27.65 8.72
N PHE A 803 0.45 -27.44 8.60
CA PHE A 803 1.16 -26.19 8.91
C PHE A 803 1.91 -25.69 7.68
N ARG A 804 2.23 -24.40 7.66
CA ARG A 804 3.17 -23.81 6.71
C ARG A 804 4.48 -23.49 7.42
N LEU A 805 5.55 -24.18 7.05
CA LEU A 805 6.89 -24.03 7.61
C LEU A 805 7.76 -23.11 6.73
N GLN A 806 8.42 -22.12 7.35
CA GLN A 806 9.34 -21.17 6.69
C GLN A 806 10.45 -20.71 7.65
N ASN A 807 11.61 -20.34 7.11
CA ASN A 807 12.61 -19.54 7.83
C ASN A 807 12.45 -18.03 7.55
N PHE A 808 13.19 -17.23 8.30
CA PHE A 808 13.27 -15.78 8.11
C PHE A 808 14.32 -15.41 7.07
N GLU A 809 14.04 -14.40 6.24
CA GLU A 809 15.02 -13.82 5.32
C GLU A 809 16.09 -13.04 6.10
N THR A 810 15.66 -12.28 7.11
CA THR A 810 16.52 -11.39 7.92
C THR A 810 17.68 -12.14 8.59
N ASN A 811 17.39 -13.33 9.13
CA ASN A 811 18.38 -14.17 9.82
C ASN A 811 18.78 -15.40 8.99
N GLY A 812 18.36 -15.44 7.72
CA GLY A 812 18.56 -16.56 6.82
C GLY A 812 20.02 -16.74 6.43
N ARG A 813 20.42 -17.98 6.19
CA ARG A 813 21.76 -18.29 5.68
C ARG A 813 21.94 -17.68 4.29
N LYS A 814 23.10 -17.07 4.05
CA LYS A 814 23.53 -16.67 2.71
C LYS A 814 24.64 -17.61 2.23
N ALA A 815 24.61 -17.98 0.96
CA ALA A 815 25.66 -18.74 0.30
C ALA A 815 26.11 -17.94 -0.93
N ASN A 816 27.36 -17.46 -0.92
CA ASN A 816 27.84 -16.46 -1.87
C ASN A 816 26.87 -15.27 -1.94
N ASN A 817 26.35 -14.95 -3.13
CA ASN A 817 25.38 -13.89 -3.37
C ASN A 817 23.92 -14.41 -3.41
N THR A 818 23.62 -15.57 -2.81
CA THR A 818 22.26 -16.15 -2.79
C THR A 818 21.72 -16.19 -1.37
N ASN A 819 20.52 -15.68 -1.19
CA ASN A 819 19.77 -15.77 0.06
C ASN A 819 18.99 -17.11 0.12
N LEU A 820 19.23 -17.91 1.16
CA LEU A 820 18.59 -19.22 1.36
C LEU A 820 17.31 -19.10 2.20
N ALA A 821 16.48 -18.11 1.86
CA ALA A 821 15.13 -17.97 2.40
C ALA A 821 14.21 -19.01 1.73
N MET A 822 13.47 -19.76 2.54
CA MET A 822 12.54 -20.78 2.11
C MET A 822 11.20 -20.18 1.66
N GLU A 823 10.63 -20.76 0.61
CA GLU A 823 9.20 -20.65 0.34
C GLU A 823 8.40 -21.37 1.43
N GLY A 824 7.12 -21.04 1.54
CA GLY A 824 6.21 -21.74 2.46
C GLY A 824 5.98 -23.18 2.01
N ILE A 825 6.48 -24.14 2.80
CA ILE A 825 6.20 -25.56 2.56
C ILE A 825 5.07 -26.03 3.48
N ALA A 826 4.14 -26.79 2.91
CA ALA A 826 3.09 -27.45 3.67
C ALA A 826 3.67 -28.69 4.36
N VAL A 827 3.45 -28.80 5.67
CA VAL A 827 3.93 -29.91 6.49
C VAL A 827 2.84 -30.39 7.43
N THR A 828 2.86 -31.67 7.82
CA THR A 828 1.89 -32.24 8.76
C THR A 828 2.59 -32.65 10.05
N GLY A 829 1.88 -32.55 11.18
CA GLY A 829 2.37 -33.10 12.44
C GLY A 829 2.33 -34.63 12.37
N THR A 830 3.49 -35.29 12.40
CA THR A 830 3.61 -36.75 12.46
C THR A 830 3.47 -37.26 13.88
N GLU A 831 4.06 -36.55 14.84
CA GLU A 831 3.88 -36.76 16.28
C GLU A 831 3.67 -35.41 16.95
N VAL A 832 2.68 -35.28 17.85
CA VAL A 832 2.35 -34.01 18.51
C VAL A 832 2.15 -34.22 20.00
N ASP A 833 3.09 -33.74 20.80
CA ASP A 833 2.98 -33.67 22.26
C ASP A 833 2.37 -32.32 22.65
N LYS A 834 1.06 -32.32 22.92
CA LYS A 834 0.31 -31.14 23.32
C LYS A 834 0.74 -30.55 24.66
N LYS A 835 1.24 -31.39 25.59
CA LYS A 835 1.65 -30.94 26.93
C LYS A 835 2.99 -30.23 26.88
N LYS A 836 3.95 -30.80 26.15
CA LYS A 836 5.26 -30.17 25.93
C LYS A 836 5.22 -29.11 24.84
N GLY A 837 4.16 -29.04 24.04
CA GLY A 837 4.05 -28.08 22.95
C GLY A 837 5.01 -28.39 21.80
N ILE A 838 5.22 -29.68 21.51
CA ILE A 838 6.20 -30.17 20.53
C ILE A 838 5.46 -30.80 19.36
N ILE A 839 5.91 -30.50 18.14
CA ILE A 839 5.44 -31.09 16.89
C ILE A 839 6.66 -31.67 16.17
N SER A 840 6.60 -32.94 15.81
CA SER A 840 7.49 -33.54 14.81
C SER A 840 6.83 -33.47 13.43
N THR A 841 7.64 -33.23 12.40
CA THR A 841 7.22 -33.31 11.00
C THR A 841 8.29 -34.00 10.16
N ILE A 842 7.85 -34.77 9.17
CA ILE A 842 8.72 -35.39 8.17
C ILE A 842 8.62 -34.59 6.87
N VAL A 843 9.79 -34.25 6.29
CA VAL A 843 9.91 -33.54 5.02
C VAL A 843 10.68 -34.40 4.03
N LEU A 844 10.06 -34.64 2.87
CA LEU A 844 10.71 -35.26 1.72
C LEU A 844 11.37 -34.19 0.85
N GLU A 845 12.64 -34.39 0.53
CA GLU A 845 13.39 -33.54 -0.39
C GLU A 845 12.90 -33.75 -1.83
N ILE A 846 12.10 -32.80 -2.32
CA ILE A 846 11.58 -32.78 -3.70
C ILE A 846 11.94 -31.50 -4.45
N GLY A 847 12.30 -30.43 -3.75
CA GLY A 847 12.67 -29.14 -4.34
C GLY A 847 13.55 -28.29 -3.43
N GLY A 848 13.90 -27.09 -3.89
CA GLY A 848 14.86 -26.20 -3.21
C GLY A 848 14.48 -25.90 -1.75
N SER A 849 13.25 -25.47 -1.49
CA SER A 849 12.82 -25.14 -0.12
C SER A 849 12.79 -26.35 0.82
N THR A 850 12.38 -27.53 0.34
CA THR A 850 12.43 -28.77 1.14
C THR A 850 13.85 -29.27 1.35
N ASN A 851 14.76 -29.03 0.40
CA ASN A 851 16.20 -29.31 0.56
C ASN A 851 16.78 -28.44 1.69
N LEU A 852 16.41 -27.16 1.75
CA LEU A 852 16.89 -26.22 2.77
C LEU A 852 16.48 -26.57 4.21
N CYS A 853 15.42 -27.35 4.42
CA CYS A 853 15.02 -27.84 5.75
C CYS A 853 16.17 -28.53 6.49
N ARG A 854 17.07 -29.21 5.77
CA ARG A 854 18.25 -29.88 6.34
C ARG A 854 19.25 -28.92 6.99
N HIS A 855 19.17 -27.64 6.66
CA HIS A 855 20.10 -26.60 7.10
C HIS A 855 19.56 -25.75 8.24
N LEU A 856 18.33 -26.01 8.71
CA LEU A 856 17.80 -25.41 9.93
C LEU A 856 18.64 -25.85 11.13
N ARG A 857 18.87 -24.94 12.09
CA ARG A 857 19.69 -25.23 13.28
C ARG A 857 18.84 -25.42 14.52
N GLU A 858 19.34 -26.20 15.46
CA GLU A 858 18.76 -26.27 16.81
C GLU A 858 18.72 -24.87 17.44
N GLY A 859 17.59 -24.54 18.07
CA GLY A 859 17.31 -23.23 18.64
C GLY A 859 16.90 -22.15 17.63
N GLU A 860 16.99 -22.42 16.32
CA GLU A 860 16.62 -21.45 15.28
C GLU A 860 15.12 -21.13 15.35
N GLN A 861 14.81 -19.84 15.36
CA GLN A 861 13.43 -19.36 15.28
C GLN A 861 12.93 -19.50 13.85
N ILE A 862 11.73 -20.05 13.71
CA ILE A 862 11.08 -20.31 12.42
C ILE A 862 9.62 -19.84 12.46
N ILE A 863 8.97 -19.84 11.31
CA ILE A 863 7.52 -19.70 11.20
C ILE A 863 6.92 -21.08 11.02
N LEU A 864 5.97 -21.44 11.89
CA LEU A 864 5.10 -22.61 11.75
C LEU A 864 3.65 -22.13 11.79
N MET A 865 3.14 -21.63 10.65
CA MET A 865 1.79 -21.09 10.60
C MET A 865 0.76 -22.21 10.53
N GLY A 866 -0.16 -22.23 11.50
CA GLY A 866 -1.23 -23.22 11.59
C GLY A 866 -1.52 -23.63 13.04
N PRO A 867 -2.35 -24.67 13.25
CA PRO A 867 -2.88 -25.58 12.23
C PRO A 867 -3.88 -24.90 11.27
N THR A 868 -3.97 -25.43 10.06
CA THR A 868 -4.95 -25.04 9.02
C THR A 868 -5.54 -26.28 8.36
N GLY A 869 -6.69 -26.12 7.69
CA GLY A 869 -7.45 -27.21 7.12
C GLY A 869 -8.48 -27.79 8.10
N ARG A 870 -9.40 -28.59 7.56
CA ARG A 870 -10.43 -29.29 8.34
C ARG A 870 -9.79 -30.53 8.98
N PRO A 871 -10.01 -30.79 10.28
CA PRO A 871 -9.62 -32.05 10.88
C PRO A 871 -10.24 -33.24 10.12
N THR A 872 -9.52 -34.34 10.02
CA THR A 872 -10.08 -35.58 9.46
C THR A 872 -11.24 -36.04 10.34
N GLU A 873 -12.38 -36.30 9.72
CA GLU A 873 -13.50 -36.97 10.37
C GLU A 873 -13.17 -38.45 10.42
N VAL A 874 -12.86 -38.93 11.63
CA VAL A 874 -12.71 -40.36 11.89
C VAL A 874 -14.11 -40.84 12.28
N TYR A 875 -14.79 -41.48 11.33
CA TYR A 875 -16.07 -42.15 11.57
C TYR A 875 -15.87 -43.51 12.21
#